data_AF-A0A409WTK4-F1
#
_entry.id   AF-A0A409WTK4-F1
#
_cell.length_a   1.000
_cell.length_b   1.000
_cell.length_c   1.000
_cell.angle_alpha   90.00
_cell.angle_beta   90.00
_cell.angle_gamma   90.00
#
_symmetry.space_group_name_H-M   'P 1'
#
loop_
_entity.id
_entity.type
_entity.pdbx_description
1 polymer ?
#
loop_
_entity_poly.entity_id
_entity_poly.type
_entity_poly.pdbx_seq_one_letter_code
_entity_poly.pdbx_strand_id
1 'polypeptide(L)'
;MKFGYLPAFLFLALPVFAQSGCGTLPATISASNSKLHSPFVFLNGTQVVTKDDFACRQQEIGALFQRNALTVTVGNGGATISFSVTISGNSGSGPVPAIIALGGSSVPSQSGVAQIIYNNDDIAAQMDESSQGRGKFYTLYGSGHSAGALIAWTWGISRILDALSTTTGHNIDVNRIGMTGCSRNGKGTYIATAFEPRIALGIVLESGSGGAGCWRISDAMLKGGISTQTASQIVDENVWFSPKFNQYVNGVNALPFDHHLLAALVAPRGLLIIENTSINWLGPQSVWGCQTTGAAAYQALGVTDRIGTTQQGNHDHCSLPSAQGPDVAVFVNRFLKNQCVNTNVVKTDGSNNVGFVKGNWVDWNIPVLSSGGGGGPTTSGGSITSISSTTSVTSFTDPRTSNTPTTTAPPATQTKYGQCGGQGWNGPTVCAAGSTSIATLVLFILSIICVIYPFSIPIPLSYLRRKRIHINLTTAPIIAILVLWAAQCIGPSVIRDGIVGTDGVKPYNILILFFSLAYMAITLDITGVLQAAAFWVSNKGGSNGWKLFLYFYMMLTGLSVCLGNDPVILSGTAFLVYYTKVNELNPIAWLMSEFAAANTASMVLFVGNPTNVVVCEGFRINNAAFTVYTILPFLACSITCFLALAAQFHKSKYLPKDLNVAGDLDVRSVLLDPIGAWVGSLLLGTCLVVIIVVSFFHVDVWKISLPFAVAKFIYDIGWDHYRFVHNVATGHNRAKRSDDDLANVQEDIVLEQLGHHRVSPDNGFVHRPLSETPRAVTFDEPENMPSFMPSSTQTRNNTRSNTTNTTKTLVVAKVEHSDSSVFPLLTQVRLVLLSYQNRISSHFPTLYTAFPRLPFALIPFAFSQFILIEGLAHQGWIEIFARWLVIATGRQIYPTIWIVGVLGVILCNLSGTNIGATILLTKVVRSALVSAPTDTGVNLDAFSRAAGIALAVASNIGAISFTFSASLAGLLWKQILNQKGIFIKQTTFAWWNLAPLAVMTGVGLAVVCAEMAVLF
;
A
#
# COMPACT_ATOMS: atom_id res chain seq x y z
N MET A 1 -26.55 -23.47 36.23
CA MET A 1 -25.38 -23.03 35.44
C MET A 1 -25.56 -23.40 33.97
N LYS A 2 -25.66 -22.41 33.08
CA LYS A 2 -25.33 -22.48 31.65
C LYS A 2 -25.00 -21.05 31.21
N PHE A 3 -23.83 -20.82 30.63
CA PHE A 3 -23.46 -19.56 30.00
C PHE A 3 -23.21 -19.83 28.51
N GLY A 4 -23.82 -19.02 27.65
CA GLY A 4 -23.42 -18.86 26.25
C GLY A 4 -22.85 -17.45 26.09
N TYR A 5 -21.84 -17.30 25.24
CA TYR A 5 -21.23 -16.00 24.95
C TYR A 5 -20.88 -15.86 23.48
N LEU A 6 -21.47 -14.84 22.86
CA LEU A 6 -20.99 -14.03 21.74
C LEU A 6 -22.00 -12.87 21.59
N PRO A 7 -21.65 -11.68 21.08
CA PRO A 7 -20.39 -10.93 21.18
C PRO A 7 -20.66 -9.45 21.62
N ALA A 8 -19.72 -8.54 21.30
CA ALA A 8 -19.89 -7.08 21.15
C ALA A 8 -19.71 -6.14 22.38
N PHE A 9 -19.00 -5.04 22.10
CA PHE A 9 -19.00 -3.70 22.71
C PHE A 9 -19.22 -3.52 24.23
N LEU A 10 -18.15 -3.12 24.95
CA LEU A 10 -18.28 -2.21 26.11
C LEU A 10 -16.96 -1.47 26.45
N PHE A 11 -16.62 -0.43 25.70
CA PHE A 11 -15.91 0.73 26.29
C PHE A 11 -16.96 1.80 26.58
N LEU A 12 -17.74 1.58 27.65
CA LEU A 12 -18.52 2.66 28.25
C LEU A 12 -17.52 3.63 28.87
N ALA A 13 -17.42 4.83 28.29
CA ALA A 13 -16.94 5.99 29.02
C ALA A 13 -17.98 6.32 30.10
N LEU A 14 -17.85 5.67 31.26
CA LEU A 14 -18.55 6.12 32.46
C LEU A 14 -18.08 7.56 32.75
N PRO A 15 -18.99 8.47 33.14
CA PRO A 15 -18.56 9.71 33.74
C PRO A 15 -17.78 9.35 35.00
N VAL A 16 -16.48 9.62 34.99
CA VAL A 16 -15.67 9.60 36.21
C VAL A 16 -16.23 10.71 37.08
N PHE A 17 -17.06 10.34 38.05
CA PHE A 17 -17.52 11.27 39.07
C PHE A 17 -16.27 11.82 39.75
N ALA A 18 -16.00 13.11 39.52
CA ALA A 18 -14.90 13.81 40.15
C ALA A 18 -15.21 13.94 41.64
N GLN A 19 -14.76 12.97 42.43
CA GLN A 19 -14.77 13.04 43.88
C GLN A 19 -13.90 14.22 44.29
N SER A 20 -14.54 15.27 44.80
CA SER A 20 -13.89 16.53 45.19
C SER A 20 -12.87 16.27 46.29
N GLY A 21 -11.58 16.26 45.95
CA GLY A 21 -10.48 15.99 46.89
C GLY A 21 -9.25 15.34 46.25
N CYS A 22 -9.38 14.71 45.08
CA CYS A 22 -8.25 14.11 44.38
C CYS A 22 -7.29 15.17 43.78
N GLY A 23 -5.98 14.93 43.89
CA GLY A 23 -4.95 15.85 43.37
C GLY A 23 -4.82 15.84 41.85
N THR A 24 -4.44 16.99 41.27
CA THR A 24 -4.20 17.13 39.82
C THR A 24 -2.85 16.55 39.39
N LEU A 25 -2.79 16.02 38.17
CA LEU A 25 -1.58 15.45 37.59
C LEU A 25 -0.46 16.49 37.45
N PRO A 26 0.80 16.19 37.84
CA PRO A 26 1.92 17.09 37.63
C PRO A 26 2.17 17.38 36.14
N ALA A 27 2.45 18.64 35.79
CA ALA A 27 2.79 19.04 34.42
C ALA A 27 4.00 18.26 33.87
N THR A 28 4.96 17.95 34.73
CA THR A 28 6.16 17.17 34.42
C THR A 28 6.15 15.87 35.22
N ILE A 29 6.26 14.72 34.55
CA ILE A 29 6.26 13.41 35.20
C ILE A 29 7.66 12.81 35.11
N SER A 30 8.46 13.03 36.15
CA SER A 30 9.82 12.49 36.26
C SER A 30 9.84 11.18 37.04
N ALA A 31 9.28 10.12 36.44
CA ALA A 31 9.26 8.78 37.02
C ALA A 31 10.06 7.79 36.15
N SER A 32 11.39 7.84 36.25
CA SER A 32 12.25 6.79 35.70
C SER A 32 12.17 5.56 36.59
N ASN A 33 11.44 4.54 36.15
CA ASN A 33 11.31 3.26 36.83
C ASN A 33 11.48 2.13 35.80
N SER A 34 12.53 1.33 35.97
CA SER A 34 12.85 0.18 35.11
C SER A 34 11.99 -1.06 35.41
N LYS A 35 11.09 -0.97 36.39
CA LYS A 35 10.08 -1.99 36.73
C LYS A 35 8.68 -1.43 36.49
N LEU A 36 7.67 -2.30 36.56
CA LEU A 36 6.27 -1.88 36.47
C LEU A 36 5.96 -0.84 37.56
N HIS A 37 5.30 0.26 37.18
CA HIS A 37 4.85 1.26 38.14
C HIS A 37 3.79 0.65 39.05
N SER A 38 3.93 0.87 40.37
CA SER A 38 2.97 0.33 41.32
C SER A 38 1.59 0.98 41.11
N PRO A 39 0.51 0.19 40.99
CA PRO A 39 -0.84 0.73 41.03
C PRO A 39 -1.17 1.29 42.42
N PHE A 40 -0.40 0.95 43.45
CA PHE A 40 -0.60 1.37 44.85
C PHE A 40 0.29 2.56 45.27
N VAL A 41 0.86 3.31 44.33
CA VAL A 41 1.67 4.51 44.61
C VAL A 41 1.33 5.61 43.61
N PHE A 42 0.91 6.78 44.08
CA PHE A 42 0.66 7.98 43.27
C PHE A 42 1.95 8.51 42.61
N LEU A 43 1.85 9.36 41.58
CA LEU A 43 3.03 9.92 40.90
C LEU A 43 3.91 10.80 41.80
N ASN A 44 3.33 11.40 42.83
CA ASN A 44 4.05 12.15 43.87
C ASN A 44 4.74 11.26 44.93
N GLY A 45 4.66 9.94 44.80
CA GLY A 45 5.26 8.96 45.72
C GLY A 45 4.38 8.57 46.91
N THR A 46 3.20 9.16 47.10
CA THR A 46 2.29 8.81 48.20
C THR A 46 1.74 7.39 48.01
N GLN A 47 1.68 6.60 49.08
CA GLN A 47 1.11 5.24 49.05
C GLN A 47 -0.42 5.30 49.00
N VAL A 48 -1.01 4.36 48.26
CA VAL A 48 -2.46 4.15 48.16
C VAL A 48 -2.84 3.11 49.19
N VAL A 49 -3.41 3.54 50.32
CA VAL A 49 -3.65 2.67 51.49
C VAL A 49 -5.13 2.48 51.82
N THR A 50 -6.00 3.35 51.33
CA THR A 50 -7.47 3.26 51.46
C THR A 50 -8.17 3.02 50.12
N LYS A 51 -9.48 2.75 50.17
CA LYS A 51 -10.31 2.62 48.96
C LYS A 51 -10.52 3.97 48.25
N ASP A 52 -10.60 5.07 49.01
CA ASP A 52 -10.73 6.42 48.45
C ASP A 52 -9.42 6.87 47.79
N ASP A 53 -8.26 6.54 48.37
CA ASP A 53 -6.96 6.71 47.70
C ASP A 53 -6.93 5.95 46.37
N PHE A 54 -7.45 4.72 46.35
CA PHE A 54 -7.46 3.89 45.14
C PHE A 54 -8.39 4.49 44.06
N ALA A 55 -9.53 5.07 44.45
CA ALA A 55 -10.40 5.81 43.54
C ALA A 55 -9.69 7.05 42.94
N CYS A 56 -9.01 7.86 43.76
CA CYS A 56 -8.20 8.98 43.27
C CYS A 56 -7.04 8.51 42.38
N ARG A 57 -6.40 7.38 42.71
CA ARG A 57 -5.33 6.80 41.88
C ARG A 57 -5.86 6.25 40.55
N GLN A 58 -7.08 5.72 40.50
CA GLN A 58 -7.73 5.37 39.23
C GLN A 58 -7.96 6.61 38.34
N GLN A 59 -8.27 7.77 38.91
CA GLN A 59 -8.35 9.02 38.16
C GLN A 59 -6.96 9.45 37.62
N GLU A 60 -5.92 9.42 38.46
CA GLU A 60 -4.54 9.74 38.05
C GLU A 60 -4.04 8.78 36.94
N ILE A 61 -4.33 7.48 37.05
CA ILE A 61 -4.02 6.47 36.02
C ILE A 61 -4.83 6.72 34.74
N GLY A 62 -6.12 7.07 34.85
CA GLY A 62 -6.95 7.38 33.67
C GLY A 62 -6.42 8.58 32.89
N ALA A 63 -6.08 9.67 33.60
CA ALA A 63 -5.50 10.87 33.00
C ALA A 63 -4.08 10.64 32.44
N LEU A 64 -3.28 9.75 33.04
CA LEU A 64 -2.01 9.26 32.48
C LEU A 64 -2.20 8.62 31.08
N PHE A 65 -3.23 7.79 30.90
CA PHE A 65 -3.52 7.15 29.61
C PHE A 65 -4.13 8.09 28.56
N GLN A 66 -4.81 9.17 28.98
CA GLN A 66 -5.48 10.13 28.09
C GLN A 66 -4.58 11.28 27.61
N ARG A 67 -3.34 11.40 28.10
CA ARG A 67 -2.45 12.57 27.95
C ARG A 67 -2.25 13.11 26.51
N ASN A 68 -2.39 12.26 25.49
CA ASN A 68 -2.17 12.62 24.07
C ASN A 68 -3.46 12.61 23.22
N ALA A 69 -4.63 12.36 23.81
CA ALA A 69 -5.91 12.26 23.09
C ALA A 69 -7.05 12.89 23.89
N LEU A 70 -7.50 14.08 23.46
CA LEU A 70 -8.65 14.75 24.06
C LEU A 70 -9.93 14.17 23.45
N THR A 71 -10.77 13.54 24.28
CA THR A 71 -12.09 13.05 23.86
C THR A 71 -13.18 14.02 24.27
N VAL A 72 -13.88 14.56 23.28
CA VAL A 72 -14.97 15.52 23.41
C VAL A 72 -16.28 14.74 23.34
N THR A 73 -17.14 14.87 24.36
CA THR A 73 -18.49 14.31 24.36
C THR A 73 -19.51 15.43 24.47
N VAL A 74 -20.53 15.41 23.61
CA VAL A 74 -21.52 16.49 23.48
C VAL A 74 -22.92 15.90 23.42
N GLY A 75 -23.84 16.47 24.21
CA GLY A 75 -25.24 16.09 24.24
C GLY A 75 -26.17 17.21 23.79
N ASN A 76 -27.29 16.85 23.17
CA ASN A 76 -28.37 17.75 22.78
C ASN A 76 -29.68 16.95 22.71
N GLY A 77 -30.75 17.43 23.34
CA GLY A 77 -32.08 16.81 23.23
C GLY A 77 -32.17 15.32 23.60
N GLY A 78 -31.25 14.81 24.44
CA GLY A 78 -31.16 13.39 24.79
C GLY A 78 -30.29 12.53 23.85
N ALA A 79 -29.89 13.05 22.69
CA ALA A 79 -28.86 12.43 21.86
C ALA A 79 -27.46 12.85 22.35
N THR A 80 -26.48 11.95 22.21
CA THR A 80 -25.07 12.20 22.59
C THR A 80 -24.12 11.67 21.52
N ILE A 81 -23.07 12.42 21.24
CA ILE A 81 -21.95 12.00 20.38
C ILE A 81 -20.61 12.17 21.12
N SER A 82 -19.64 11.34 20.76
CA SER A 82 -18.25 11.47 21.22
C SER A 82 -17.29 11.41 20.03
N PHE A 83 -16.26 12.25 20.05
CA PHE A 83 -15.17 12.27 19.07
C PHE A 83 -13.87 12.71 19.74
N SER A 84 -12.73 12.34 19.17
CA SER A 84 -11.43 12.58 19.80
C SER A 84 -10.49 13.31 18.85
N VAL A 85 -9.63 14.15 19.42
CA VAL A 85 -8.51 14.79 18.71
C VAL A 85 -7.18 14.36 19.32
N THR A 86 -6.20 14.14 18.45
CA THR A 86 -4.84 13.78 18.87
C THR A 86 -4.03 15.06 19.08
N ILE A 87 -3.37 15.17 20.22
CA ILE A 87 -2.48 16.30 20.56
C ILE A 87 -1.03 15.82 20.52
N SER A 88 -0.17 16.54 19.80
CA SER A 88 1.26 16.28 19.69
C SER A 88 2.09 17.56 19.85
N GLY A 89 3.37 17.45 20.21
CA GLY A 89 4.24 18.62 20.39
C GLY A 89 3.95 19.48 21.63
N ASN A 90 3.10 19.00 22.54
CA ASN A 90 2.71 19.67 23.79
C ASN A 90 3.72 19.51 24.95
N SER A 91 4.92 18.99 24.67
CA SER A 91 6.00 18.82 25.65
C SER A 91 6.77 20.14 25.89
N GLY A 92 6.58 20.76 27.04
CA GLY A 92 7.29 21.98 27.45
C GLY A 92 7.02 22.35 28.90
N SER A 93 7.81 23.29 29.44
CA SER A 93 7.62 23.82 30.80
C SER A 93 6.49 24.85 30.82
N GLY A 94 5.25 24.36 30.89
CA GLY A 94 4.03 25.17 30.89
C GLY A 94 3.25 25.14 29.58
N PRO A 95 2.05 25.76 29.53
CA PRO A 95 1.14 25.68 28.39
C PRO A 95 1.75 26.23 27.10
N VAL A 96 1.80 25.38 26.06
CA VAL A 96 2.30 25.78 24.74
C VAL A 96 1.15 26.22 23.84
N PRO A 97 1.36 27.16 22.91
CA PRO A 97 0.39 27.43 21.85
C PRO A 97 0.15 26.17 21.00
N ALA A 98 -0.96 26.11 20.28
CA ALA A 98 -1.28 24.99 19.40
C ALA A 98 -1.81 25.44 18.03
N ILE A 99 -1.73 24.56 17.02
CA ILE A 99 -2.41 24.71 15.73
C ILE A 99 -3.37 23.52 15.54
N ILE A 100 -4.66 23.82 15.33
CA ILE A 100 -5.66 22.81 14.95
C ILE A 100 -5.57 22.58 13.45
N ALA A 101 -5.32 21.33 13.03
CA ALA A 101 -5.18 20.95 11.63
C ALA A 101 -6.37 20.09 11.17
N LEU A 102 -7.09 20.54 10.12
CA LEU A 102 -8.30 19.84 9.61
C LEU A 102 -7.92 18.70 8.68
N GLY A 103 -8.24 17.47 9.10
CA GLY A 103 -7.90 16.21 8.43
C GLY A 103 -6.40 15.88 8.40
N GLY A 104 -5.53 16.88 8.51
CA GLY A 104 -4.08 16.79 8.52
C GLY A 104 -3.45 18.18 8.36
N SER A 105 -2.13 18.28 8.50
CA SER A 105 -1.39 19.54 8.29
C SER A 105 -0.52 19.47 7.04
N SER A 106 -0.76 20.37 6.08
CA SER A 106 0.18 20.68 4.99
C SER A 106 1.22 21.73 5.41
N VAL A 107 1.09 22.29 6.62
CA VAL A 107 2.04 23.25 7.19
C VAL A 107 3.08 22.50 8.04
N PRO A 108 4.40 22.77 7.87
CA PRO A 108 5.45 22.17 8.67
C PRO A 108 5.28 22.41 10.18
N SER A 109 5.69 21.42 10.99
CA SER A 109 5.65 21.53 12.45
C SER A 109 6.48 22.70 12.95
N GLN A 110 5.91 23.48 13.86
CA GLN A 110 6.52 24.71 14.37
C GLN A 110 7.09 24.46 15.76
N SER A 111 8.40 24.68 15.94
CA SER A 111 9.04 24.47 17.25
C SER A 111 8.38 25.31 18.35
N GLY A 112 8.05 24.68 19.47
CA GLY A 112 7.33 25.29 20.58
C GLY A 112 5.82 25.51 20.35
N VAL A 113 5.23 24.87 19.33
CA VAL A 113 3.79 24.91 19.04
C VAL A 113 3.28 23.48 18.88
N ALA A 114 2.26 23.11 19.66
CA ALA A 114 1.61 21.81 19.53
C ALA A 114 0.77 21.72 18.24
N GLN A 115 0.49 20.50 17.78
CA GLN A 115 -0.52 20.25 16.75
C GLN A 115 -1.68 19.44 17.32
N ILE A 116 -2.90 19.80 16.89
CA ILE A 116 -4.15 19.13 17.26
C ILE A 116 -4.79 18.65 15.96
N ILE A 117 -4.77 17.34 15.72
CA ILE A 117 -5.35 16.78 14.49
C ILE A 117 -6.84 16.55 14.69
N TYR A 118 -7.66 17.23 13.90
CA TYR A 118 -9.12 17.17 13.96
C TYR A 118 -9.68 16.45 12.73
N ASN A 119 -10.33 15.30 12.96
CA ASN A 119 -11.03 14.54 11.93
C ASN A 119 -12.40 15.19 11.64
N ASN A 120 -12.42 16.09 10.66
CA ASN A 120 -13.63 16.80 10.26
C ASN A 120 -14.64 15.90 9.50
N ASP A 121 -14.17 14.86 8.79
CA ASP A 121 -15.01 13.92 8.03
C ASP A 121 -15.98 13.12 8.94
N ASP A 122 -15.56 12.82 10.16
CA ASP A 122 -16.36 12.14 11.19
C ASP A 122 -17.47 13.06 11.79
N ILE A 123 -17.25 14.37 11.75
CA ILE A 123 -18.24 15.36 12.21
C ILE A 123 -19.26 15.68 11.13
N ALA A 124 -18.81 15.89 9.89
CA ALA A 124 -19.65 16.00 8.70
C ALA A 124 -18.91 15.46 7.48
N ALA A 125 -19.51 14.49 6.79
CA ALA A 125 -18.91 13.82 5.65
C ALA A 125 -18.81 14.74 4.43
N GLN A 126 -17.84 14.45 3.56
CA GLN A 126 -17.56 15.23 2.34
C GLN A 126 -17.05 14.36 1.17
N MET A 127 -17.67 13.19 0.94
CA MET A 127 -17.29 12.31 -0.17
C MET A 127 -17.77 12.84 -1.54
N ASP A 128 -19.00 13.35 -1.55
CA ASP A 128 -19.81 13.76 -2.71
C ASP A 128 -21.13 14.38 -2.19
N GLU A 129 -22.04 14.77 -3.09
CA GLU A 129 -23.41 15.21 -2.75
C GLU A 129 -24.18 14.24 -1.84
N SER A 130 -23.95 12.92 -1.94
CA SER A 130 -24.64 11.92 -1.12
C SER A 130 -24.27 12.01 0.36
N SER A 131 -23.23 12.77 0.69
CA SER A 131 -22.79 13.05 2.07
C SER A 131 -23.72 14.01 2.84
N GLN A 132 -24.74 14.57 2.19
CA GLN A 132 -25.64 15.56 2.80
C GLN A 132 -26.28 15.02 4.08
N GLY A 133 -26.15 15.76 5.18
CA GLY A 133 -26.74 15.38 6.46
C GLY A 133 -26.10 14.13 7.12
N ARG A 134 -24.89 13.72 6.72
CA ARG A 134 -24.16 12.57 7.30
C ARG A 134 -22.95 13.01 8.14
N GLY A 135 -22.76 12.37 9.28
CA GLY A 135 -21.70 12.67 10.26
C GLY A 135 -22.25 12.99 11.65
N LYS A 136 -21.39 12.98 12.67
CA LYS A 136 -21.81 13.10 14.08
C LYS A 136 -22.59 14.37 14.40
N PHE A 137 -22.27 15.50 13.75
CA PHE A 137 -23.06 16.73 13.91
C PHE A 137 -24.54 16.49 13.56
N TYR A 138 -24.82 15.81 12.46
CA TYR A 138 -26.19 15.52 12.02
C TYR A 138 -26.84 14.36 12.79
N THR A 139 -26.06 13.48 13.42
CA THR A 139 -26.58 12.56 14.45
C THR A 139 -27.13 13.33 15.65
N LEU A 140 -26.55 14.50 15.98
CA LEU A 140 -26.93 15.32 17.14
C LEU A 140 -28.03 16.36 16.84
N TYR A 141 -28.10 16.88 15.60
CA TYR A 141 -29.04 17.93 15.17
C TYR A 141 -30.05 17.49 14.09
N GLY A 142 -30.00 16.23 13.65
CA GLY A 142 -30.82 15.69 12.57
C GLY A 142 -30.19 15.85 11.18
N SER A 143 -30.42 14.86 10.30
CA SER A 143 -29.93 14.85 8.91
C SER A 143 -30.51 15.98 8.04
N GLY A 144 -31.71 16.47 8.37
CA GLY A 144 -32.35 17.62 7.72
C GLY A 144 -31.86 19.00 8.20
N HIS A 145 -30.84 19.07 9.06
CA HIS A 145 -30.33 20.34 9.57
C HIS A 145 -29.73 21.21 8.44
N SER A 146 -29.99 22.52 8.46
CA SER A 146 -29.64 23.40 7.33
C SER A 146 -28.16 23.81 7.24
N ALA A 147 -27.31 23.40 8.17
CA ALA A 147 -25.86 23.65 8.10
C ALA A 147 -25.21 22.77 7.03
N GLY A 148 -24.32 23.35 6.23
CA GLY A 148 -23.37 22.58 5.41
C GLY A 148 -22.18 22.09 6.23
N ALA A 149 -21.37 21.21 5.63
CA ALA A 149 -20.25 20.56 6.33
C ALA A 149 -19.24 21.57 6.93
N LEU A 150 -18.96 22.72 6.29
CA LEU A 150 -17.98 23.70 6.81
C LEU A 150 -18.43 24.28 8.17
N ILE A 151 -19.73 24.53 8.34
CA ILE A 151 -20.31 25.02 9.60
C ILE A 151 -20.40 23.90 10.64
N ALA A 152 -20.70 22.67 10.24
CA ALA A 152 -20.65 21.50 11.12
C ALA A 152 -19.23 21.23 11.66
N TRP A 153 -18.21 21.38 10.82
CA TRP A 153 -16.80 21.28 11.24
C TRP A 153 -16.42 22.41 12.19
N THR A 154 -16.83 23.65 11.89
CA THR A 154 -16.67 24.82 12.77
C THR A 154 -17.27 24.58 14.14
N TRP A 155 -18.50 24.05 14.19
CA TRP A 155 -19.15 23.68 15.44
C TRP A 155 -18.32 22.68 16.25
N GLY A 156 -17.75 21.65 15.62
CA GLY A 156 -16.92 20.66 16.32
C GLY A 156 -15.60 21.24 16.84
N ILE A 157 -15.01 22.22 16.14
CA ILE A 157 -13.85 22.99 16.63
C ILE A 157 -14.24 23.79 17.87
N SER A 158 -15.39 24.46 17.88
CA SER A 158 -15.89 25.13 19.08
C SER A 158 -16.01 24.17 20.26
N ARG A 159 -16.49 22.94 20.06
CA ARG A 159 -16.56 21.91 21.12
C ARG A 159 -15.19 21.41 21.58
N ILE A 160 -14.20 21.34 20.69
CA ILE A 160 -12.79 21.04 21.05
C ILE A 160 -12.23 22.15 21.94
N LEU A 161 -12.48 23.42 21.59
CA LEU A 161 -12.05 24.55 22.39
C LEU A 161 -12.77 24.60 23.75
N ASP A 162 -14.08 24.28 23.79
CA ASP A 162 -14.82 24.16 25.05
C ASP A 162 -14.19 23.07 25.96
N ALA A 163 -13.79 21.93 25.38
CA ALA A 163 -13.14 20.84 26.10
C ALA A 163 -11.71 21.20 26.56
N LEU A 164 -10.93 21.90 25.73
CA LEU A 164 -9.60 22.42 26.12
C LEU A 164 -9.70 23.52 27.21
N SER A 165 -10.79 24.28 27.26
CA SER A 165 -11.03 25.28 28.31
C SER A 165 -11.53 24.67 29.63
N THR A 166 -12.00 23.42 29.62
CA THR A 166 -12.62 22.76 30.79
C THR A 166 -11.85 21.55 31.31
N THR A 167 -10.86 21.05 30.57
CA THR A 167 -9.99 19.94 30.99
C THR A 167 -8.60 20.42 31.39
N THR A 168 -7.83 19.56 32.07
CA THR A 168 -6.44 19.85 32.51
C THR A 168 -5.50 18.73 32.09
N GLY A 169 -4.20 19.03 31.95
CA GLY A 169 -3.15 18.03 31.67
C GLY A 169 -2.77 17.87 30.20
N HIS A 170 -3.50 18.50 29.27
CA HIS A 170 -3.16 18.56 27.83
C HIS A 170 -2.02 19.55 27.51
N ASN A 171 -1.67 20.44 28.44
CA ASN A 171 -0.58 21.44 28.34
C ASN A 171 -0.69 22.40 27.13
N ILE A 172 -1.92 22.81 26.76
CA ILE A 172 -2.18 23.77 25.67
C ILE A 172 -2.64 25.10 26.24
N ASP A 173 -2.13 26.20 25.70
CA ASP A 173 -2.62 27.56 25.94
C ASP A 173 -3.80 27.86 25.02
N VAL A 174 -5.01 27.83 25.59
CA VAL A 174 -6.27 28.06 24.87
C VAL A 174 -6.44 29.48 24.32
N ASN A 175 -5.62 30.44 24.74
CA ASN A 175 -5.62 31.80 24.20
C ASN A 175 -4.71 31.96 22.98
N ARG A 176 -3.89 30.94 22.66
CA ARG A 176 -2.90 30.96 21.57
C ARG A 176 -3.09 29.75 20.66
N ILE A 177 -4.31 29.65 20.12
CA ILE A 177 -4.71 28.62 19.15
C ILE A 177 -4.69 29.20 17.74
N GLY A 178 -3.86 28.62 16.88
CA GLY A 178 -3.93 28.78 15.44
C GLY A 178 -4.73 27.66 14.77
N MET A 179 -4.96 27.79 13.47
CA MET A 179 -5.72 26.82 12.69
C MET A 179 -5.15 26.70 11.27
N THR A 180 -5.14 25.48 10.71
CA THR A 180 -4.72 25.25 9.31
C THR A 180 -5.44 24.07 8.66
N GLY A 181 -5.37 24.04 7.34
CA GLY A 181 -5.91 23.00 6.47
C GLY A 181 -5.71 23.41 5.01
N CYS A 182 -5.72 22.42 4.11
CA CYS A 182 -5.51 22.65 2.67
C CYS A 182 -6.74 22.28 1.83
N SER A 183 -6.93 22.91 0.66
CA SER A 183 -8.00 22.55 -0.29
C SER A 183 -9.37 22.66 0.37
N ARG A 184 -10.24 21.66 0.26
CA ARG A 184 -11.51 21.53 1.00
C ARG A 184 -11.37 21.76 2.52
N ASN A 185 -10.29 21.31 3.14
CA ASN A 185 -10.02 21.54 4.56
C ASN A 185 -9.46 22.97 4.82
N GLY A 186 -8.90 23.62 3.79
CA GLY A 186 -8.59 25.05 3.76
C GLY A 186 -9.84 25.92 3.71
N LYS A 187 -10.85 25.54 2.91
CA LYS A 187 -12.19 26.15 2.94
C LYS A 187 -12.77 26.08 4.36
N GLY A 188 -12.73 24.90 4.97
CA GLY A 188 -13.12 24.69 6.37
C GLY A 188 -12.32 25.52 7.38
N THR A 189 -11.01 25.69 7.15
CA THR A 189 -10.13 26.52 7.99
C THR A 189 -10.51 27.99 7.95
N TYR A 190 -10.83 28.53 6.77
CA TYR A 190 -11.24 29.92 6.65
C TYR A 190 -12.59 30.12 7.36
N ILE A 191 -13.61 29.32 7.03
CA ILE A 191 -14.94 29.44 7.65
C ILE A 191 -14.86 29.31 9.18
N ALA A 192 -14.13 28.32 9.69
CA ALA A 192 -13.96 28.18 11.13
C ALA A 192 -13.19 29.34 11.76
N THR A 193 -12.13 29.85 11.13
CA THR A 193 -11.43 31.04 11.64
C THR A 193 -12.35 32.27 11.68
N ALA A 194 -13.21 32.45 10.68
CA ALA A 194 -14.18 33.54 10.64
C ALA A 194 -15.25 33.43 11.75
N PHE A 195 -15.80 32.24 11.99
CA PHE A 195 -16.94 32.03 12.90
C PHE A 195 -16.59 31.59 14.33
N GLU A 196 -15.37 31.12 14.60
CA GLU A 196 -14.87 30.82 15.95
C GLU A 196 -13.89 31.91 16.42
N PRO A 197 -14.32 32.86 17.28
CA PRO A 197 -13.51 34.00 17.68
C PRO A 197 -12.28 33.64 18.52
N ARG A 198 -12.23 32.43 19.11
CA ARG A 198 -11.08 31.96 19.90
C ARG A 198 -9.88 31.51 19.05
N ILE A 199 -10.02 31.38 17.72
CA ILE A 199 -8.87 31.16 16.84
C ILE A 199 -8.09 32.47 16.67
N ALA A 200 -6.88 32.51 17.21
CA ALA A 200 -5.99 33.67 17.18
C ALA A 200 -5.28 33.87 15.82
N LEU A 201 -5.08 32.79 15.05
CA LEU A 201 -4.43 32.80 13.74
C LEU A 201 -5.04 31.75 12.79
N GLY A 202 -5.59 32.19 11.65
CA GLY A 202 -5.92 31.31 10.53
C GLY A 202 -4.79 31.22 9.51
N ILE A 203 -4.38 30.01 9.12
CA ILE A 203 -3.41 29.74 8.05
C ILE A 203 -4.11 28.92 6.97
N VAL A 204 -4.69 29.63 6.00
CA VAL A 204 -5.55 29.06 4.94
C VAL A 204 -4.70 28.73 3.73
N LEU A 205 -4.51 27.44 3.44
CA LEU A 205 -3.70 26.97 2.30
C LEU A 205 -4.59 26.49 1.15
N GLU A 206 -4.31 26.97 -0.07
CA GLU A 206 -4.81 26.47 -1.36
C GLU A 206 -6.32 26.14 -1.36
N SER A 207 -7.10 27.01 -0.72
CA SER A 207 -8.53 26.80 -0.45
C SER A 207 -9.42 27.11 -1.66
N GLY A 208 -8.95 28.01 -2.53
CA GLY A 208 -9.64 28.50 -3.71
C GLY A 208 -11.08 28.98 -3.47
N SER A 209 -11.93 28.69 -4.46
CA SER A 209 -13.38 28.97 -4.45
C SER A 209 -14.08 28.41 -3.21
N GLY A 210 -14.97 29.16 -2.58
CA GLY A 210 -15.61 28.75 -1.33
C GLY A 210 -14.71 28.75 -0.08
N GLY A 211 -13.42 29.08 -0.25
CA GLY A 211 -12.50 29.45 0.82
C GLY A 211 -12.10 30.91 0.66
N ALA A 212 -10.89 31.15 0.18
CA ALA A 212 -10.32 32.49 0.01
C ALA A 212 -10.72 33.19 -1.32
N GLY A 213 -11.29 32.46 -2.29
CA GLY A 213 -11.80 33.04 -3.55
C GLY A 213 -13.18 33.66 -3.39
N CYS A 214 -13.44 34.76 -4.10
CA CYS A 214 -14.76 35.42 -4.14
C CYS A 214 -15.60 34.87 -5.29
N TRP A 215 -16.87 34.59 -5.05
CA TRP A 215 -17.80 33.99 -6.01
C TRP A 215 -17.91 34.81 -7.29
N ARG A 216 -18.10 36.13 -7.18
CA ARG A 216 -18.24 37.02 -8.34
C ARG A 216 -17.01 37.07 -9.23
N ILE A 217 -15.81 36.99 -8.64
CA ILE A 217 -14.56 37.03 -9.41
C ILE A 217 -14.35 35.68 -10.10
N SER A 218 -14.64 34.55 -9.44
CA SER A 218 -14.58 33.22 -10.07
C SER A 218 -15.57 33.09 -11.25
N ASP A 219 -16.79 33.61 -11.13
CA ASP A 219 -17.75 33.62 -12.23
C ASP A 219 -17.28 34.49 -13.42
N ALA A 220 -16.64 35.63 -13.14
CA ALA A 220 -16.05 36.48 -14.18
C ALA A 220 -14.81 35.86 -14.83
N MET A 221 -13.98 35.12 -14.08
CA MET A 221 -12.89 34.30 -14.63
C MET A 221 -13.42 33.25 -15.60
N LEU A 222 -14.46 32.50 -15.21
CA LEU A 222 -15.09 31.49 -16.08
C LEU A 222 -15.69 32.14 -17.33
N LYS A 223 -16.38 33.27 -17.19
CA LYS A 223 -16.90 34.06 -18.32
C LYS A 223 -15.77 34.61 -19.23
N GLY A 224 -14.59 34.86 -18.68
CA GLY A 224 -13.37 35.22 -19.40
C GLY A 224 -12.63 34.04 -20.05
N GLY A 225 -13.17 32.81 -19.96
CA GLY A 225 -12.58 31.61 -20.55
C GLY A 225 -11.55 30.89 -19.67
N ILE A 226 -11.35 31.32 -18.41
CA ILE A 226 -10.45 30.66 -17.46
C ILE A 226 -11.21 29.56 -16.72
N SER A 227 -10.84 28.29 -16.91
CA SER A 227 -11.44 27.17 -16.19
C SER A 227 -11.10 27.24 -14.69
N THR A 228 -12.09 27.62 -13.87
CA THR A 228 -11.98 27.78 -12.42
C THR A 228 -13.22 27.25 -11.72
N GLN A 229 -13.11 26.85 -10.45
CA GLN A 229 -14.25 26.44 -9.63
C GLN A 229 -15.17 27.63 -9.31
N THR A 230 -16.44 27.56 -9.72
CA THR A 230 -17.49 28.56 -9.47
C THR A 230 -18.45 28.12 -8.36
N ALA A 231 -19.36 29.02 -7.96
CA ALA A 231 -20.43 28.68 -7.02
C ALA A 231 -21.36 27.57 -7.55
N SER A 232 -21.59 27.52 -8.87
CA SER A 232 -22.43 26.50 -9.51
C SER A 232 -21.78 25.12 -9.48
N GLN A 233 -20.49 25.00 -9.80
CA GLN A 233 -19.83 23.70 -9.80
C GLN A 233 -19.55 23.18 -8.37
N ILE A 234 -19.24 24.06 -7.42
CA ILE A 234 -18.80 23.62 -6.08
C ILE A 234 -19.92 22.94 -5.25
N VAL A 235 -21.19 23.24 -5.53
CA VAL A 235 -22.34 22.60 -4.85
C VAL A 235 -22.67 21.21 -5.40
N ASP A 236 -22.34 20.95 -6.67
CA ASP A 236 -22.46 19.63 -7.31
C ASP A 236 -21.26 18.72 -6.97
N GLU A 237 -20.16 19.29 -6.48
CA GLU A 237 -18.99 18.51 -6.02
C GLU A 237 -19.18 17.98 -4.58
N ASN A 238 -19.82 18.77 -3.70
CA ASN A 238 -19.86 18.43 -2.29
C ASN A 238 -20.83 19.25 -1.43
N VAL A 239 -21.02 18.79 -0.19
CA VAL A 239 -22.01 19.30 0.78
C VAL A 239 -21.42 20.31 1.76
N TRP A 240 -20.41 21.05 1.31
CA TRP A 240 -19.70 22.05 2.12
C TRP A 240 -20.63 23.21 2.55
N PHE A 241 -21.53 23.64 1.68
CA PHE A 241 -22.46 24.75 1.91
C PHE A 241 -23.85 24.26 2.33
N SER A 242 -24.66 25.19 2.83
CA SER A 242 -26.09 24.91 3.08
C SER A 242 -26.80 24.68 1.73
N PRO A 243 -27.74 23.72 1.61
CA PRO A 243 -28.61 23.61 0.43
C PRO A 243 -29.38 24.90 0.08
N LYS A 244 -29.54 25.82 1.05
CA LYS A 244 -30.08 27.17 0.82
C LYS A 244 -29.19 28.06 -0.06
N PHE A 245 -27.93 27.70 -0.27
CA PHE A 245 -27.00 28.40 -1.17
C PHE A 245 -27.34 28.14 -2.65
N ASN A 246 -27.83 26.94 -2.98
CA ASN A 246 -28.08 26.47 -4.35
C ASN A 246 -29.01 27.39 -5.16
N GLN A 247 -29.92 28.14 -4.52
CA GLN A 247 -30.78 29.13 -5.20
C GLN A 247 -30.01 30.34 -5.78
N TYR A 248 -28.77 30.59 -5.34
CA TYR A 248 -27.96 31.74 -5.73
C TYR A 248 -26.80 31.39 -6.68
N VAL A 249 -26.49 30.10 -6.89
CA VAL A 249 -25.23 29.70 -7.54
C VAL A 249 -25.15 30.03 -9.03
N ASN A 250 -26.29 30.20 -9.69
CA ASN A 250 -26.41 30.66 -11.08
C ASN A 250 -26.56 32.19 -11.19
N GLY A 251 -26.40 32.93 -10.08
CA GLY A 251 -26.69 34.35 -9.97
C GLY A 251 -26.07 34.99 -8.73
N VAL A 252 -24.78 34.72 -8.48
CA VAL A 252 -24.10 35.07 -7.21
C VAL A 252 -24.12 36.57 -6.89
N ASN A 253 -24.36 37.43 -7.89
CA ASN A 253 -24.57 38.86 -7.71
C ASN A 253 -25.75 39.19 -6.76
N ALA A 254 -26.74 38.32 -6.64
CA ALA A 254 -27.89 38.47 -5.74
C ALA A 254 -27.56 38.20 -4.25
N LEU A 255 -26.39 37.64 -3.94
CA LEU A 255 -25.96 37.43 -2.55
C LEU A 255 -25.59 38.78 -1.89
N PRO A 256 -26.06 39.12 -0.69
CA PRO A 256 -25.66 40.35 0.00
C PRO A 256 -24.24 40.29 0.60
N PHE A 257 -23.43 39.29 0.21
CA PHE A 257 -22.07 39.07 0.70
C PHE A 257 -21.18 38.46 -0.38
N ASP A 258 -19.87 38.49 -0.15
CA ASP A 258 -18.86 37.67 -0.84
C ASP A 258 -17.69 37.38 0.13
N HIS A 259 -16.78 36.48 -0.24
CA HIS A 259 -15.80 35.91 0.70
C HIS A 259 -14.73 36.89 1.21
N HIS A 260 -14.61 38.09 0.63
CA HIS A 260 -13.77 39.16 1.18
C HIS A 260 -14.28 39.64 2.56
N LEU A 261 -15.58 39.46 2.84
CA LEU A 261 -16.16 39.75 4.15
C LEU A 261 -15.79 38.71 5.22
N LEU A 262 -15.29 37.53 4.84
CA LEU A 262 -14.76 36.58 5.83
C LEU A 262 -13.52 37.16 6.51
N ALA A 263 -12.66 37.88 5.79
CA ALA A 263 -11.52 38.60 6.38
C ALA A 263 -11.99 39.62 7.42
N ALA A 264 -13.12 40.30 7.19
CA ALA A 264 -13.70 41.25 8.14
C ALA A 264 -14.23 40.58 9.42
N LEU A 265 -14.69 39.32 9.34
CA LEU A 265 -15.04 38.50 10.53
C LEU A 265 -13.81 37.97 11.29
N VAL A 266 -12.67 37.81 10.59
CA VAL A 266 -11.40 37.44 11.25
C VAL A 266 -10.77 38.65 11.95
N ALA A 267 -10.82 39.84 11.34
CA ALA A 267 -10.24 41.05 11.90
C ALA A 267 -10.73 41.35 13.34
N PRO A 268 -9.84 41.74 14.28
CA PRO A 268 -8.41 42.02 14.12
C PRO A 268 -7.49 40.83 14.47
N ARG A 269 -7.93 39.58 14.30
CA ARG A 269 -7.14 38.36 14.57
C ARG A 269 -6.21 38.05 13.39
N GLY A 270 -5.18 37.22 13.59
CA GLY A 270 -4.20 36.91 12.55
C GLY A 270 -4.82 36.09 11.40
N LEU A 271 -4.51 36.46 10.16
CA LEU A 271 -4.94 35.72 8.96
C LEU A 271 -3.83 35.67 7.92
N LEU A 272 -3.38 34.48 7.55
CA LEU A 272 -2.44 34.25 6.46
C LEU A 272 -3.12 33.39 5.39
N ILE A 273 -3.27 33.95 4.20
CA ILE A 273 -3.72 33.24 3.00
C ILE A 273 -2.51 32.82 2.18
N ILE A 274 -2.47 31.54 1.81
CA ILE A 274 -1.40 30.94 1.00
C ILE A 274 -2.07 30.24 -0.18
N GLU A 275 -1.63 30.55 -1.40
CA GLU A 275 -2.23 30.03 -2.64
C GLU A 275 -1.22 29.65 -3.73
N ASN A 276 -1.73 28.88 -4.70
CA ASN A 276 -0.96 28.34 -5.82
C ASN A 276 -1.39 28.96 -7.16
N THR A 277 -0.51 29.75 -7.79
CA THR A 277 -0.85 30.45 -9.05
C THR A 277 -0.87 29.52 -10.27
N SER A 278 -0.29 28.32 -10.19
CA SER A 278 -0.28 27.35 -11.29
C SER A 278 -1.59 26.57 -11.43
N ILE A 279 -2.52 26.69 -10.49
CA ILE A 279 -3.77 25.92 -10.48
C ILE A 279 -4.97 26.84 -10.73
N ASN A 280 -5.34 27.00 -12.01
CA ASN A 280 -6.51 27.79 -12.43
C ASN A 280 -7.80 27.39 -11.68
N TRP A 281 -7.95 26.12 -11.30
CA TRP A 281 -9.12 25.61 -10.57
C TRP A 281 -9.36 26.31 -9.22
N LEU A 282 -8.30 26.73 -8.53
CA LEU A 282 -8.39 27.48 -7.27
C LEU A 282 -8.82 28.93 -7.47
N GLY A 283 -8.73 29.43 -8.71
CA GLY A 283 -9.00 30.81 -9.08
C GLY A 283 -7.98 31.79 -8.50
N PRO A 284 -6.69 31.78 -8.92
CA PRO A 284 -5.66 32.64 -8.32
C PRO A 284 -6.02 34.14 -8.36
N GLN A 285 -6.62 34.62 -9.47
CA GLN A 285 -7.15 35.99 -9.61
C GLN A 285 -8.31 36.26 -8.63
N SER A 286 -9.20 35.28 -8.45
CA SER A 286 -10.29 35.35 -7.48
C SER A 286 -9.76 35.47 -6.06
N VAL A 287 -8.82 34.60 -5.64
CA VAL A 287 -8.25 34.68 -4.29
C VAL A 287 -7.48 35.98 -4.07
N TRP A 288 -6.60 36.37 -5.00
CA TRP A 288 -5.83 37.61 -4.87
C TRP A 288 -6.74 38.83 -4.73
N GLY A 289 -7.71 38.97 -5.64
CA GLY A 289 -8.66 40.09 -5.62
C GLY A 289 -9.53 40.11 -4.38
N CYS A 290 -10.02 38.94 -3.96
CA CYS A 290 -10.89 38.80 -2.79
C CYS A 290 -10.16 39.16 -1.49
N GLN A 291 -8.93 38.68 -1.30
CA GLN A 291 -8.20 38.84 -0.04
C GLN A 291 -7.47 40.18 0.08
N THR A 292 -6.94 40.72 -1.02
CA THR A 292 -6.45 42.11 -1.04
C THR A 292 -7.58 43.14 -0.88
N THR A 293 -8.82 42.79 -1.26
CA THR A 293 -10.01 43.59 -0.94
C THR A 293 -10.40 43.43 0.54
N GLY A 294 -10.40 42.20 1.06
CA GLY A 294 -10.69 41.91 2.49
C GLY A 294 -9.72 42.59 3.47
N ALA A 295 -8.46 42.79 3.06
CA ALA A 295 -7.47 43.56 3.82
C ALA A 295 -7.89 45.00 4.13
N ALA A 296 -8.87 45.56 3.41
CA ALA A 296 -9.46 46.86 3.73
C ALA A 296 -10.06 46.93 5.15
N ALA A 297 -10.61 45.83 5.67
CA ALA A 297 -11.13 45.80 7.04
C ALA A 297 -10.00 45.95 8.08
N TYR A 298 -8.87 45.29 7.84
CA TYR A 298 -7.66 45.42 8.67
C TYR A 298 -7.04 46.82 8.56
N GLN A 299 -7.06 47.42 7.36
CA GLN A 299 -6.63 48.81 7.15
C GLN A 299 -7.53 49.81 7.89
N ALA A 300 -8.85 49.62 7.82
CA ALA A 300 -9.81 50.48 8.51
C ALA A 300 -9.65 50.44 10.03
N LEU A 301 -9.27 49.28 10.58
CA LEU A 301 -8.98 49.06 11.99
C LEU A 301 -7.52 49.40 12.41
N GLY A 302 -6.67 49.88 11.49
CA GLY A 302 -5.28 50.24 11.78
C GLY A 302 -4.34 49.08 12.11
N VAL A 303 -4.68 47.85 11.68
CA VAL A 303 -3.96 46.60 12.01
C VAL A 303 -3.56 45.81 10.75
N THR A 304 -3.01 46.51 9.75
CA THR A 304 -2.58 45.91 8.47
C THR A 304 -1.49 44.84 8.63
N ASP A 305 -0.75 44.82 9.73
CA ASP A 305 0.24 43.78 10.06
C ASP A 305 -0.40 42.42 10.38
N ARG A 306 -1.73 42.31 10.44
CA ARG A 306 -2.42 41.09 10.86
C ARG A 306 -3.08 40.28 9.75
N ILE A 307 -3.01 40.74 8.50
CA ILE A 307 -3.42 39.98 7.33
C ILE A 307 -2.28 39.84 6.32
N GLY A 308 -2.11 38.64 5.76
CA GLY A 308 -1.17 38.35 4.69
C GLY A 308 -1.81 37.55 3.56
N THR A 309 -1.31 37.74 2.35
CA THR A 309 -1.67 36.95 1.16
C THR A 309 -0.42 36.69 0.34
N THR A 310 -0.02 35.42 0.26
CA THR A 310 1.09 34.96 -0.57
C THR A 310 0.58 33.99 -1.63
N GLN A 311 0.97 34.19 -2.88
CA GLN A 311 0.72 33.24 -3.95
C GLN A 311 2.03 32.89 -4.65
N GLN A 312 2.22 31.60 -4.96
CA GLN A 312 3.37 31.12 -5.70
C GLN A 312 2.98 29.87 -6.50
N GLY A 313 3.45 29.74 -7.73
CA GLY A 313 3.22 28.57 -8.56
C GLY A 313 4.34 27.54 -8.47
N ASN A 314 4.33 26.62 -9.43
CA ASN A 314 5.39 25.63 -9.67
C ASN A 314 5.64 24.66 -8.49
N HIS A 315 4.60 24.36 -7.72
CA HIS A 315 4.58 23.29 -6.73
C HIS A 315 3.28 22.48 -6.80
N ASP A 316 3.33 21.24 -6.32
CA ASP A 316 2.15 20.36 -6.24
C ASP A 316 1.08 20.95 -5.29
N HIS A 317 -0.19 20.63 -5.59
CA HIS A 317 -1.34 21.04 -4.78
C HIS A 317 -1.20 20.55 -3.33
N CYS A 318 -1.40 21.44 -2.36
CA CYS A 318 -1.23 21.18 -0.92
C CYS A 318 0.20 20.88 -0.44
N SER A 319 1.21 21.15 -1.27
CA SER A 319 2.63 21.06 -0.89
C SER A 319 3.19 22.46 -0.68
N LEU A 320 3.35 22.89 0.58
CA LEU A 320 3.85 24.24 0.89
C LEU A 320 5.29 24.43 0.35
N PRO A 321 5.54 25.35 -0.59
CA PRO A 321 6.88 25.57 -1.13
C PRO A 321 7.80 26.21 -0.10
N SER A 322 9.10 25.94 -0.21
CA SER A 322 10.13 26.43 0.74
C SER A 322 10.16 27.96 0.87
N ALA A 323 9.78 28.70 -0.17
CA ALA A 323 9.72 30.16 -0.17
C ALA A 323 8.49 30.75 0.56
N GLN A 324 7.46 29.93 0.86
CA GLN A 324 6.31 30.31 1.69
C GLN A 324 6.40 29.80 3.13
N GLY A 325 7.30 28.85 3.42
CA GLY A 325 7.62 28.40 4.79
C GLY A 325 7.98 29.54 5.77
N PRO A 326 8.80 30.53 5.38
CA PRO A 326 9.07 31.71 6.20
C PRO A 326 7.84 32.56 6.52
N ASP A 327 6.88 32.66 5.59
CA ASP A 327 5.66 33.46 5.78
C ASP A 327 4.78 32.86 6.90
N VAL A 328 4.63 31.53 6.90
CA VAL A 328 4.01 30.79 8.01
C VAL A 328 4.72 31.09 9.33
N ALA A 329 6.06 31.00 9.33
CA ALA A 329 6.85 31.13 10.54
C ALA A 329 6.71 32.52 11.17
N VAL A 330 6.69 33.61 10.38
CA VAL A 330 6.52 34.96 10.95
C VAL A 330 5.10 35.18 11.53
N PHE A 331 4.05 34.69 10.88
CA PHE A 331 2.69 34.75 11.45
C PHE A 331 2.55 33.93 12.73
N VAL A 332 3.08 32.70 12.75
CA VAL A 332 3.08 31.86 13.97
C VAL A 332 3.87 32.51 15.10
N ASN A 333 5.05 33.06 14.80
CA ASN A 333 5.86 33.75 15.79
C ASN A 333 5.15 35.00 16.34
N ARG A 334 4.47 35.78 15.48
CA ARG A 334 3.69 36.97 15.88
C ARG A 334 2.47 36.63 16.74
N PHE A 335 1.58 35.75 16.28
CA PHE A 335 0.26 35.55 16.87
C PHE A 335 0.16 34.40 17.88
N LEU A 336 1.07 33.42 17.83
CA LEU A 336 1.07 32.26 18.74
C LEU A 336 2.25 32.28 19.74
N LYS A 337 3.35 32.98 19.42
CA LYS A 337 4.51 33.13 20.31
C LYS A 337 4.72 34.57 20.81
N ASN A 338 3.85 35.50 20.46
CA ASN A 338 3.88 36.92 20.86
C ASN A 338 5.23 37.62 20.56
N GLN A 339 5.92 37.22 19.48
CA GLN A 339 7.18 37.83 19.08
C GLN A 339 6.94 39.10 18.26
N CYS A 340 7.84 40.08 18.41
CA CYS A 340 7.82 41.30 17.61
C CYS A 340 8.56 41.05 16.28
N VAL A 341 7.85 40.49 15.31
CA VAL A 341 8.35 40.18 13.96
C VAL A 341 7.48 40.85 12.89
N ASN A 342 8.07 41.15 11.73
CA ASN A 342 7.37 41.75 10.60
C ASN A 342 6.54 40.69 9.85
N THR A 343 5.24 40.95 9.70
CA THR A 343 4.24 40.08 9.06
C THR A 343 3.69 40.68 7.76
N ASN A 344 4.36 41.67 7.16
CA ASN A 344 3.99 42.24 5.87
C ASN A 344 4.25 41.25 4.72
N VAL A 345 3.31 40.32 4.52
CA VAL A 345 3.34 39.28 3.48
C VAL A 345 2.22 39.56 2.50
N VAL A 346 2.48 40.36 1.46
CA VAL A 346 1.55 40.58 0.34
C VAL A 346 2.34 40.43 -0.95
N LYS A 347 2.28 39.23 -1.57
CA LYS A 347 3.08 38.88 -2.75
C LYS A 347 2.39 37.84 -3.64
N THR A 348 2.57 37.95 -4.95
CA THR A 348 2.13 36.96 -5.95
C THR A 348 3.20 36.89 -7.04
N ASP A 349 3.45 35.69 -7.58
CA ASP A 349 4.30 35.51 -8.77
C ASP A 349 3.51 35.60 -10.09
N GLY A 350 2.19 35.70 -10.02
CA GLY A 350 1.34 35.90 -11.19
C GLY A 350 1.44 37.33 -11.73
N SER A 351 1.74 37.45 -13.02
CA SER A 351 1.94 38.73 -13.70
C SER A 351 0.72 39.65 -13.60
N ASN A 352 0.97 40.96 -13.56
CA ASN A 352 -0.07 42.00 -13.47
C ASN A 352 -1.08 41.76 -12.33
N ASN A 353 -0.62 41.34 -11.15
CA ASN A 353 -1.48 40.98 -10.02
C ASN A 353 -2.54 39.94 -10.40
N VAL A 354 -2.11 38.87 -11.09
CA VAL A 354 -2.98 37.82 -11.68
C VAL A 354 -4.14 38.38 -12.54
N GLY A 355 -3.97 39.57 -13.13
CA GLY A 355 -4.98 40.27 -13.92
C GLY A 355 -6.11 40.94 -13.10
N PHE A 356 -5.98 41.04 -11.77
CA PHE A 356 -6.99 41.70 -10.94
C PHE A 356 -6.89 43.23 -11.01
N VAL A 357 -7.98 43.88 -11.40
CA VAL A 357 -8.12 45.35 -11.45
C VAL A 357 -9.13 45.80 -10.39
N LYS A 358 -8.64 46.37 -9.28
CA LYS A 358 -9.47 46.73 -8.11
C LYS A 358 -10.67 47.63 -8.45
N GLY A 359 -10.50 48.60 -9.35
CA GLY A 359 -11.55 49.54 -9.76
C GLY A 359 -12.76 48.91 -10.47
N ASN A 360 -12.65 47.65 -10.92
CA ASN A 360 -13.79 46.93 -11.50
C ASN A 360 -14.71 46.29 -10.44
N TRP A 361 -14.26 46.27 -9.17
CA TRP A 361 -14.87 45.49 -8.08
C TRP A 361 -15.13 46.29 -6.81
N VAL A 362 -14.45 47.43 -6.63
CA VAL A 362 -14.48 48.25 -5.42
C VAL A 362 -14.75 49.70 -5.80
N ASP A 363 -15.95 50.18 -5.44
CA ASP A 363 -16.45 51.55 -5.62
C ASP A 363 -16.51 52.34 -4.30
N TRP A 364 -16.13 51.72 -3.18
CA TRP A 364 -16.14 52.28 -1.83
C TRP A 364 -14.73 52.67 -1.34
N ASN A 365 -14.70 53.66 -0.44
CA ASN A 365 -13.48 54.12 0.22
C ASN A 365 -13.26 53.42 1.57
N ILE A 366 -12.00 53.31 1.99
CA ILE A 366 -11.62 52.73 3.29
C ILE A 366 -11.69 53.83 4.36
N PRO A 367 -12.60 53.76 5.34
CA PRO A 367 -12.63 54.71 6.45
C PRO A 367 -11.50 54.41 7.44
N VAL A 368 -11.07 55.42 8.21
CA VAL A 368 -10.25 55.19 9.41
C VAL A 368 -11.20 55.08 10.60
N LEU A 369 -11.27 53.91 11.23
CA LEU A 369 -12.16 53.65 12.35
C LEU A 369 -11.48 54.05 13.66
N SER A 370 -11.84 55.21 14.19
CA SER A 370 -11.42 55.64 15.52
C SER A 370 -12.13 54.82 16.62
N SER A 371 -11.43 54.59 17.74
CA SER A 371 -12.03 54.02 18.95
C SER A 371 -12.99 55.03 19.58
N GLY A 372 -14.25 55.02 19.14
CA GLY A 372 -15.24 56.03 19.50
C GLY A 372 -15.67 56.00 20.96
N GLY A 373 -15.15 56.92 21.77
CA GLY A 373 -16.00 57.61 22.75
C GLY A 373 -16.94 58.55 22.00
N GLY A 374 -18.23 58.54 22.32
CA GLY A 374 -19.26 59.13 21.46
C GLY A 374 -19.35 60.66 21.47
N GLY A 375 -19.90 61.24 20.39
CA GLY A 375 -20.36 62.63 20.37
C GLY A 375 -20.46 63.31 19.01
N GLY A 376 -21.69 63.41 18.47
CA GLY A 376 -22.14 64.49 17.58
C GLY A 376 -21.72 64.48 16.09
N PRO A 377 -22.62 64.87 15.15
CA PRO A 377 -22.28 65.09 13.75
C PRO A 377 -21.98 66.57 13.46
N THR A 378 -20.86 66.88 12.81
CA THR A 378 -20.60 68.19 12.20
C THR A 378 -19.91 68.08 10.84
N THR A 379 -20.08 69.13 10.03
CA THR A 379 -19.95 69.14 8.56
C THR A 379 -18.60 69.63 8.03
N SER A 380 -18.48 69.55 6.69
CA SER A 380 -17.72 70.43 5.78
C SER A 380 -16.17 70.36 5.74
N GLY A 381 -15.67 69.87 4.59
CA GLY A 381 -14.84 70.62 3.63
C GLY A 381 -13.37 70.90 3.96
N GLY A 382 -12.45 70.52 3.06
CA GLY A 382 -11.05 70.95 3.11
C GLY A 382 -10.12 70.22 2.14
N SER A 383 -9.76 70.88 1.03
CA SER A 383 -8.87 70.38 -0.02
C SER A 383 -7.37 70.59 0.28
N ILE A 384 -6.49 69.74 -0.30
CA ILE A 384 -5.06 70.03 -0.63
C ILE A 384 -4.14 70.14 0.64
N THR A 385 -2.87 69.71 0.72
CA THR A 385 -1.74 69.57 -0.23
C THR A 385 -0.77 68.45 0.19
N SER A 386 0.08 68.00 -0.72
CA SER A 386 1.36 67.30 -0.46
C SER A 386 2.42 68.21 0.18
N ILE A 387 3.33 67.66 1.00
CA ILE A 387 4.74 68.11 1.16
C ILE A 387 5.59 66.97 1.72
N SER A 388 6.84 66.87 1.26
CA SER A 388 7.85 65.91 1.72
C SER A 388 8.72 66.49 2.84
N SER A 389 9.16 65.68 3.80
CA SER A 389 10.40 65.92 4.57
C SER A 389 10.91 64.61 5.18
N THR A 390 12.04 64.06 4.72
CA THR A 390 13.42 64.34 5.14
C THR A 390 13.78 63.78 6.52
N THR A 391 14.77 62.88 6.51
CA THR A 391 15.42 62.25 7.68
C THR A 391 16.20 63.26 8.53
N SER A 392 16.12 63.13 9.85
CA SER A 392 17.11 63.69 10.78
C SER A 392 17.42 62.68 11.89
N VAL A 393 18.70 62.32 11.99
CA VAL A 393 19.23 61.46 13.04
C VAL A 393 19.66 62.33 14.22
N THR A 394 19.34 61.92 15.45
CA THR A 394 19.99 62.43 16.66
C THR A 394 20.54 61.26 17.48
N SER A 395 21.82 61.36 17.82
CA SER A 395 22.56 60.47 18.70
C SER A 395 22.30 60.80 20.17
N PHE A 396 22.59 59.86 21.10
CA PHE A 396 23.40 60.10 22.30
C PHE A 396 23.64 58.82 23.14
N THR A 397 24.91 58.38 23.16
CA THR A 397 25.73 57.85 24.28
C THR A 397 25.35 56.61 25.12
N ASP A 398 26.29 55.65 25.12
CA ASP A 398 26.54 54.55 26.08
C ASP A 398 27.26 55.06 27.37
N PRO A 399 27.24 54.32 28.49
CA PRO A 399 28.50 53.66 28.90
C PRO A 399 28.38 52.27 29.56
N ARG A 400 29.08 51.29 28.96
CA ARG A 400 29.86 50.18 29.56
C ARG A 400 29.32 49.49 30.84
N THR A 401 29.24 48.16 30.76
CA THR A 401 30.29 47.31 31.36
C THR A 401 30.32 45.91 30.75
N SER A 402 31.52 45.35 30.59
CA SER A 402 31.78 44.05 29.97
C SER A 402 31.62 42.91 30.97
N ASN A 403 31.03 41.79 30.54
CA ASN A 403 31.32 40.46 31.06
C ASN A 403 31.07 39.39 29.98
N THR A 404 32.15 38.97 29.32
CA THR A 404 32.27 37.70 28.57
C THR A 404 33.17 36.83 29.45
N PRO A 405 32.78 35.60 29.86
CA PRO A 405 32.59 34.48 28.94
C PRO A 405 31.29 33.68 29.24
N THR A 406 30.84 32.69 28.46
CA THR A 406 31.58 31.72 27.64
C THR A 406 30.69 31.20 26.52
N THR A 407 31.24 30.90 25.35
CA THR A 407 30.54 30.11 24.32
C THR A 407 30.35 28.66 24.80
N THR A 408 29.17 28.32 25.30
CA THR A 408 28.73 26.92 25.34
C THR A 408 28.60 26.44 23.90
N ALA A 409 29.48 25.52 23.51
CA ALA A 409 29.39 24.84 22.22
C ALA A 409 28.01 24.16 22.06
N PRO A 410 27.52 23.97 20.83
CA PRO A 410 26.34 23.13 20.60
C PRO A 410 26.53 21.76 21.27
N PRO A 411 25.50 21.19 21.91
CA PRO A 411 25.60 19.85 22.49
C PRO A 411 26.00 18.85 21.41
N ALA A 412 26.90 17.93 21.74
CA ALA A 412 27.55 17.07 20.75
C ALA A 412 26.55 16.20 19.98
N THR A 413 26.46 16.42 18.67
CA THR A 413 25.77 15.51 17.76
C THR A 413 26.51 14.17 17.74
N GLN A 414 25.80 13.08 18.03
CA GLN A 414 26.41 11.76 18.18
C GLN A 414 26.85 11.21 16.79
N THR A 415 27.98 10.50 16.71
CA THR A 415 28.67 10.11 15.43
C THR A 415 28.84 8.58 15.20
N LYS A 416 27.75 7.85 15.47
CA LYS A 416 27.49 6.39 15.56
C LYS A 416 28.22 5.70 16.74
N TYR A 417 27.62 4.82 17.56
CA TYR A 417 26.52 3.85 17.41
C TYR A 417 25.27 4.11 18.30
N GLY A 418 24.07 3.66 17.87
CA GLY A 418 22.86 3.54 18.72
C GLY A 418 22.01 4.80 18.99
N GLN A 419 21.85 5.71 18.03
CA GLN A 419 21.83 7.16 18.34
C GLN A 419 20.50 7.89 18.41
N CYS A 420 19.39 7.18 18.29
CA CYS A 420 18.08 7.67 18.68
C CYS A 420 17.41 6.54 19.45
N GLY A 421 17.59 6.52 20.78
CA GLY A 421 16.87 5.57 21.62
C GLY A 421 15.40 5.95 21.75
N GLY A 422 14.54 4.95 21.95
CA GLY A 422 13.12 5.16 22.24
C GLY A 422 12.88 5.79 23.62
N GLN A 423 11.61 5.80 24.04
CA GLN A 423 11.16 6.29 25.35
C GLN A 423 12.09 5.81 26.49
N GLY A 424 12.81 6.75 27.14
CA GLY A 424 13.75 6.46 28.23
C GLY A 424 15.25 6.61 27.90
N TRP A 425 15.62 7.06 26.69
CA TRP A 425 17.02 7.35 26.34
C TRP A 425 17.45 8.77 26.73
N ASN A 426 18.55 8.88 27.48
CA ASN A 426 19.08 10.16 27.99
C ASN A 426 20.26 10.73 27.15
N GLY A 427 20.56 10.14 25.99
CA GLY A 427 21.54 10.67 25.04
C GLY A 427 20.93 11.68 24.07
N PRO A 428 21.67 12.10 23.02
CA PRO A 428 21.15 12.98 21.98
C PRO A 428 19.84 12.45 21.37
N THR A 429 18.84 13.32 21.29
CA THR A 429 17.47 13.00 20.82
C THR A 429 17.26 13.28 19.33
N VAL A 430 18.21 13.94 18.69
CA VAL A 430 18.25 14.17 17.25
C VAL A 430 19.45 13.42 16.68
N CYS A 431 19.17 12.42 15.86
CA CYS A 431 20.16 11.70 15.10
C CYS A 431 20.93 12.67 14.18
N ALA A 432 22.26 12.55 14.10
CA ALA A 432 23.05 13.36 13.17
C ALA A 432 22.49 13.23 11.75
N ALA A 433 22.33 14.36 11.04
CA ALA A 433 21.77 14.39 9.69
C ALA A 433 22.46 13.35 8.79
N GLY A 434 21.67 12.44 8.18
CA GLY A 434 22.20 11.26 7.47
C GLY A 434 22.36 9.99 8.33
N SER A 435 21.69 9.90 9.49
CA SER A 435 21.67 8.70 10.32
C SER A 435 20.28 8.04 10.34
N THR A 436 20.23 6.82 9.81
CA THR A 436 19.01 6.03 9.62
C THR A 436 18.94 4.87 10.62
N SER A 437 17.73 4.44 11.00
CA SER A 437 17.56 3.32 11.94
C SER A 437 17.97 1.98 11.30
N ILE A 438 19.08 1.40 11.76
CA ILE A 438 19.54 0.10 11.26
C ILE A 438 18.61 -1.05 11.66
N ALA A 439 17.81 -0.89 12.72
CA ALA A 439 16.86 -1.91 13.16
C ALA A 439 15.79 -2.21 12.09
N THR A 440 15.32 -1.20 11.36
CA THR A 440 14.35 -1.38 10.27
C THR A 440 14.94 -2.15 9.10
N LEU A 441 16.18 -1.85 8.72
CA LEU A 441 16.90 -2.60 7.67
C LEU A 441 17.21 -4.03 8.11
N VAL A 442 17.65 -4.23 9.35
CA VAL A 442 17.94 -5.56 9.91
C VAL A 442 16.68 -6.42 9.99
N LEU A 443 15.55 -5.88 10.47
CA LEU A 443 14.29 -6.62 10.54
C LEU A 443 13.68 -6.89 9.15
N PHE A 444 13.86 -5.98 8.19
CA PHE A 444 13.54 -6.24 6.79
C PHE A 444 14.36 -7.44 6.24
N ILE A 445 15.69 -7.39 6.37
CA ILE A 445 16.60 -8.47 5.93
C ILE A 445 16.30 -9.80 6.66
N LEU A 446 16.05 -9.78 7.97
CA LEU A 446 15.68 -10.98 8.72
C LEU A 446 14.34 -11.56 8.25
N SER A 447 13.34 -10.71 7.96
CA SER A 447 12.06 -11.18 7.39
C SER A 447 12.26 -11.89 6.05
N ILE A 448 13.17 -11.37 5.21
CA ILE A 448 13.55 -11.96 3.92
C ILE A 448 14.30 -13.29 4.11
N ILE A 449 15.27 -13.35 5.02
CA ILE A 449 15.97 -14.61 5.33
C ILE A 449 14.97 -15.69 5.78
N CYS A 450 13.96 -15.31 6.57
CA CYS A 450 12.88 -16.20 7.00
C CYS A 450 11.89 -16.57 5.87
N VAL A 451 11.78 -15.76 4.81
CA VAL A 451 11.01 -16.09 3.60
C VAL A 451 11.76 -17.13 2.75
N ILE A 452 13.07 -16.94 2.56
CA ILE A 452 13.94 -17.83 1.77
C ILE A 452 14.16 -19.17 2.50
N TYR A 453 14.39 -19.11 3.82
CA TYR A 453 14.64 -20.25 4.70
C TYR A 453 13.55 -20.37 5.77
N PRO A 454 12.34 -20.85 5.41
CA PRO A 454 11.25 -21.00 6.35
C PRO A 454 11.54 -22.07 7.40
N PHE A 455 11.22 -21.78 8.66
CA PHE A 455 11.42 -22.70 9.78
C PHE A 455 10.19 -22.73 10.70
N SER A 456 10.17 -23.65 11.68
CA SER A 456 8.99 -23.87 12.52
C SER A 456 9.36 -23.95 14.00
N ILE A 457 8.71 -23.14 14.82
CA ILE A 457 8.96 -23.07 16.27
C ILE A 457 7.89 -23.91 17.00
N PRO A 458 8.28 -24.91 17.81
CA PRO A 458 7.35 -25.65 18.67
C PRO A 458 7.03 -24.84 19.94
N ILE A 459 5.75 -24.53 20.21
CA ILE A 459 5.36 -23.87 21.46
C ILE A 459 5.06 -24.90 22.56
N PRO A 460 5.68 -24.78 23.75
CA PRO A 460 5.34 -25.61 24.91
C PRO A 460 4.17 -25.00 25.70
N LEU A 461 2.96 -25.06 25.15
CA LEU A 461 1.73 -24.67 25.86
C LEU A 461 0.95 -25.92 26.30
N SER A 462 1.04 -26.27 27.58
CA SER A 462 0.55 -27.55 28.14
C SER A 462 -0.96 -27.79 28.03
N TYR A 463 -1.77 -26.75 27.76
CA TYR A 463 -3.24 -26.84 27.69
C TYR A 463 -3.79 -26.93 26.26
N LEU A 464 -2.99 -26.62 25.23
CA LEU A 464 -3.40 -26.67 23.83
C LEU A 464 -2.46 -27.60 23.05
N ARG A 465 -3.03 -28.71 22.56
CA ARG A 465 -2.39 -29.77 21.75
C ARG A 465 -1.33 -29.18 20.79
N ARG A 466 -0.04 -29.48 21.05
CA ARG A 466 1.18 -28.92 20.41
C ARG A 466 0.95 -28.32 19.01
N LYS A 467 0.69 -27.01 18.92
CA LYS A 467 0.74 -26.27 17.65
C LYS A 467 2.18 -25.79 17.40
N ARG A 468 2.67 -25.99 16.18
CA ARG A 468 3.91 -25.36 15.68
C ARG A 468 3.53 -24.04 15.01
N ILE A 469 4.29 -22.98 15.25
CA ILE A 469 4.21 -21.76 14.43
C ILE A 469 5.18 -21.91 13.27
N HIS A 470 4.69 -21.73 12.05
CA HIS A 470 5.51 -21.71 10.84
C HIS A 470 5.91 -20.26 10.54
N ILE A 471 7.22 -19.99 10.50
CA ILE A 471 7.82 -18.73 10.08
C ILE A 471 8.17 -18.89 8.60
N ASN A 472 7.43 -18.23 7.71
CA ASN A 472 7.51 -18.40 6.26
C ASN A 472 7.06 -17.13 5.52
N LEU A 473 6.88 -17.21 4.19
CA LEU A 473 6.39 -16.14 3.32
C LEU A 473 5.16 -15.38 3.89
N THR A 474 4.18 -16.05 4.49
CA THR A 474 2.94 -15.42 4.94
C THR A 474 3.01 -14.83 6.35
N THR A 475 3.98 -15.26 7.17
CA THR A 475 4.06 -14.88 8.59
C THR A 475 5.28 -14.03 8.94
N ALA A 476 6.43 -14.25 8.31
CA ALA A 476 7.67 -13.57 8.69
C ALA A 476 7.63 -12.05 8.44
N PRO A 477 7.11 -11.54 7.30
CA PRO A 477 6.96 -10.09 7.09
C PRO A 477 5.98 -9.44 8.07
N ILE A 478 4.86 -10.10 8.39
CA ILE A 478 3.89 -9.62 9.39
C ILE A 478 4.55 -9.54 10.76
N ILE A 479 5.31 -10.56 11.16
CA ILE A 479 6.03 -10.56 12.44
C ILE A 479 7.06 -9.43 12.49
N ALA A 480 7.78 -9.18 11.40
CA ALA A 480 8.71 -8.04 11.32
C ALA A 480 7.97 -6.69 11.48
N ILE A 481 6.81 -6.51 10.84
CA ILE A 481 5.95 -5.31 11.03
C ILE A 481 5.49 -5.18 12.48
N LEU A 482 5.02 -6.26 13.10
CA LEU A 482 4.58 -6.25 14.50
C LEU A 482 5.73 -5.91 15.46
N VAL A 483 6.93 -6.44 15.23
CA VAL A 483 8.13 -6.10 16.01
C VAL A 483 8.54 -4.65 15.79
N LEU A 484 8.55 -4.16 14.54
CA LEU A 484 8.87 -2.76 14.23
C LEU A 484 7.84 -1.77 14.81
N TRP A 485 6.56 -2.13 14.81
CA TRP A 485 5.49 -1.32 15.38
C TRP A 485 5.55 -1.31 16.92
N ALA A 486 5.77 -2.47 17.55
CA ALA A 486 5.98 -2.58 19.00
C ALA A 486 7.26 -1.85 19.46
N ALA A 487 8.32 -1.88 18.64
CA ALA A 487 9.56 -1.13 18.86
C ALA A 487 9.47 0.35 18.43
N GLN A 488 8.29 0.84 18.05
CA GLN A 488 8.02 2.23 17.61
C GLN A 488 8.90 2.71 16.43
N CYS A 489 9.45 1.78 15.64
CA CYS A 489 10.24 2.07 14.45
C CYS A 489 9.37 2.43 13.23
N ILE A 490 8.10 2.03 13.23
CA ILE A 490 7.07 2.42 12.25
C ILE A 490 5.78 2.80 12.98
N GLY A 491 5.06 3.79 12.45
CA GLY A 491 3.79 4.28 13.03
C GLY A 491 2.54 3.79 12.27
N PRO A 492 1.33 4.02 12.81
CA PRO A 492 0.07 3.68 12.12
C PRO A 492 -0.11 4.38 10.76
N SER A 493 0.47 5.57 10.57
CA SER A 493 0.55 6.25 9.27
C SER A 493 1.33 5.41 8.25
N VAL A 494 2.57 5.04 8.56
CA VAL A 494 3.43 4.20 7.70
C VAL A 494 2.74 2.88 7.31
N ILE A 495 2.01 2.26 8.24
CA ILE A 495 1.22 1.05 7.96
C ILE A 495 0.05 1.35 7.01
N ARG A 496 -0.69 2.45 7.21
CA ARG A 496 -1.74 2.91 6.29
C ARG A 496 -1.18 3.22 4.91
N ASP A 497 -0.06 3.92 4.84
CA ASP A 497 0.58 4.38 3.61
C ASP A 497 1.07 3.18 2.78
N GLY A 498 1.61 2.14 3.44
CA GLY A 498 1.92 0.85 2.81
C GLY A 498 0.71 -0.01 2.39
N ILE A 499 -0.53 0.35 2.77
CA ILE A 499 -1.77 -0.34 2.36
C ILE A 499 -2.51 0.45 1.28
N VAL A 500 -2.68 1.75 1.49
CA VAL A 500 -3.39 2.68 0.58
C VAL A 500 -2.51 3.06 -0.61
N GLY A 501 -1.19 3.05 -0.44
CA GLY A 501 -0.23 3.42 -1.47
C GLY A 501 0.20 4.88 -1.41
N THR A 502 1.39 5.12 -1.94
CA THR A 502 2.10 6.41 -2.00
C THR A 502 2.78 6.53 -3.36
N ASP A 503 3.28 7.72 -3.71
CA ASP A 503 4.07 7.97 -4.93
C ASP A 503 3.37 7.64 -6.28
N GLY A 504 2.07 7.34 -6.26
CA GLY A 504 1.26 6.92 -7.41
C GLY A 504 1.06 5.41 -7.55
N VAL A 505 1.70 4.59 -6.70
CA VAL A 505 1.55 3.12 -6.70
C VAL A 505 0.52 2.71 -5.66
N LYS A 506 -0.51 1.96 -6.06
CA LYS A 506 -1.64 1.56 -5.18
C LYS A 506 -1.63 0.04 -4.98
N PRO A 507 -1.21 -0.48 -3.80
CA PRO A 507 -1.11 -1.92 -3.56
C PRO A 507 -2.41 -2.69 -3.85
N TYR A 508 -3.57 -2.11 -3.50
CA TYR A 508 -4.87 -2.73 -3.76
C TYR A 508 -5.25 -2.76 -5.26
N ASN A 509 -4.85 -1.78 -6.08
CA ASN A 509 -5.07 -1.80 -7.53
C ASN A 509 -4.46 -3.08 -8.12
N ILE A 510 -3.18 -3.30 -7.80
CA ILE A 510 -2.36 -4.42 -8.30
C ILE A 510 -2.96 -5.75 -7.85
N LEU A 511 -3.34 -5.86 -6.57
CA LEU A 511 -3.91 -7.09 -6.01
C LEU A 511 -5.28 -7.43 -6.59
N ILE A 512 -6.19 -6.45 -6.73
CA ILE A 512 -7.53 -6.69 -7.31
C ILE A 512 -7.40 -7.10 -8.78
N LEU A 513 -6.54 -6.41 -9.55
CA LEU A 513 -6.25 -6.75 -10.95
C LEU A 513 -5.74 -8.19 -11.08
N PHE A 514 -4.71 -8.54 -10.31
CA PHE A 514 -4.08 -9.86 -10.34
C PHE A 514 -5.06 -10.98 -9.95
N PHE A 515 -5.82 -10.83 -8.86
CA PHE A 515 -6.82 -11.85 -8.47
C PHE A 515 -7.95 -12.00 -9.49
N SER A 516 -8.37 -10.91 -10.15
CA SER A 516 -9.39 -10.94 -11.20
C SER A 516 -8.93 -11.80 -12.39
N LEU A 517 -7.71 -11.57 -12.88
CA LEU A 517 -7.15 -12.31 -14.00
C LEU A 517 -6.79 -13.75 -13.63
N ALA A 518 -6.18 -13.97 -12.46
CA ALA A 518 -5.87 -15.31 -11.95
C ALA A 518 -7.12 -16.17 -11.81
N TYR A 519 -8.23 -15.63 -11.31
CA TYR A 519 -9.52 -16.35 -11.25
C TYR A 519 -10.01 -16.76 -12.64
N MET A 520 -10.02 -15.84 -13.60
CA MET A 520 -10.47 -16.15 -14.96
C MET A 520 -9.57 -17.18 -15.66
N ALA A 521 -8.26 -17.10 -15.48
CA ALA A 521 -7.32 -18.03 -16.09
C ALA A 521 -7.31 -19.42 -15.41
N ILE A 522 -7.44 -19.51 -14.08
CA ILE A 522 -7.56 -20.79 -13.36
C ILE A 522 -8.90 -21.47 -13.68
N THR A 523 -10.00 -20.72 -13.74
CA THR A 523 -11.29 -21.31 -14.14
C THR A 523 -11.34 -21.66 -15.62
N LEU A 524 -10.53 -21.03 -16.48
CA LEU A 524 -10.32 -21.46 -17.85
C LEU A 524 -9.47 -22.75 -17.92
N ASP A 525 -8.40 -22.89 -17.14
CA ASP A 525 -7.63 -24.14 -17.03
C ASP A 525 -8.50 -25.35 -16.68
N ILE A 526 -9.38 -25.20 -15.67
CA ILE A 526 -10.26 -26.27 -15.18
C ILE A 526 -11.16 -26.86 -16.29
N THR A 527 -11.38 -26.12 -17.39
CA THR A 527 -12.16 -26.62 -18.56
C THR A 527 -11.42 -27.67 -19.40
N GLY A 528 -10.11 -27.83 -19.21
CA GLY A 528 -9.26 -28.75 -19.97
C GLY A 528 -8.51 -28.13 -21.16
N VAL A 529 -8.70 -26.82 -21.43
CA VAL A 529 -8.18 -26.18 -22.65
C VAL A 529 -6.65 -26.15 -22.74
N LEU A 530 -5.94 -26.03 -21.61
CA LEU A 530 -4.48 -26.01 -21.59
C LEU A 530 -3.89 -27.41 -21.78
N GLN A 531 -4.54 -28.43 -21.24
CA GLN A 531 -4.20 -29.84 -21.44
C GLN A 531 -4.48 -30.27 -22.89
N ALA A 532 -5.57 -29.80 -23.49
CA ALA A 532 -5.87 -29.99 -24.90
C ALA A 532 -4.79 -29.36 -25.81
N ALA A 533 -4.32 -28.14 -25.50
CA ALA A 533 -3.19 -27.53 -26.21
C ALA A 533 -1.90 -28.36 -26.08
N ALA A 534 -1.61 -28.88 -24.87
CA ALA A 534 -0.45 -29.73 -24.63
C ALA A 534 -0.51 -31.07 -25.39
N PHE A 535 -1.69 -31.71 -25.47
CA PHE A 535 -1.93 -32.92 -26.26
C PHE A 535 -1.73 -32.64 -27.76
N TRP A 536 -2.26 -31.53 -28.26
CA TRP A 536 -2.09 -31.12 -29.66
C TRP A 536 -0.61 -30.88 -30.01
N VAL A 537 0.15 -30.24 -29.11
CA VAL A 537 1.60 -30.07 -29.25
C VAL A 537 2.36 -31.39 -29.22
N SER A 538 1.97 -32.32 -28.35
CA SER A 538 2.55 -33.68 -28.29
C SER A 538 2.44 -34.40 -29.64
N ASN A 539 1.23 -34.46 -30.20
CA ASN A 539 0.98 -35.08 -31.51
C ASN A 539 1.77 -34.38 -32.62
N LYS A 540 1.88 -33.04 -32.57
CA LYS A 540 2.63 -32.27 -33.56
C LYS A 540 4.15 -32.50 -33.46
N GLY A 541 4.69 -32.68 -32.25
CA GLY A 541 6.08 -33.03 -32.00
C GLY A 541 6.41 -34.41 -32.58
N GLY A 542 5.56 -35.40 -32.29
CA GLY A 542 5.74 -36.79 -32.69
C GLY A 542 6.93 -37.45 -31.99
N SER A 543 7.57 -38.42 -32.66
CA SER A 543 8.66 -39.20 -32.07
C SER A 543 10.00 -38.47 -31.91
N ASN A 544 10.15 -37.20 -32.34
CA ASN A 544 11.43 -36.50 -32.23
C ASN A 544 11.48 -35.62 -30.96
N GLY A 545 12.32 -36.00 -30.01
CA GLY A 545 12.38 -35.35 -28.69
C GLY A 545 12.84 -33.88 -28.74
N TRP A 546 13.71 -33.52 -29.68
CA TRP A 546 14.15 -32.12 -29.88
C TRP A 546 13.06 -31.24 -30.46
N LYS A 547 12.35 -31.74 -31.48
CA LYS A 547 11.20 -31.07 -32.10
C LYS A 547 10.09 -30.87 -31.08
N LEU A 548 9.80 -31.90 -30.28
CA LEU A 548 8.83 -31.85 -29.19
C LEU A 548 9.22 -30.83 -28.11
N PHE A 549 10.48 -30.81 -27.68
CA PHE A 549 10.99 -29.85 -26.70
C PHE A 549 10.86 -28.40 -27.18
N LEU A 550 11.22 -28.13 -28.45
CA LEU A 550 10.99 -26.82 -29.08
C LEU A 550 9.51 -26.45 -29.13
N TYR A 551 8.63 -27.39 -29.47
CA TYR A 551 7.19 -27.11 -29.59
C TYR A 551 6.53 -26.84 -28.23
N PHE A 552 6.90 -27.58 -27.18
CA PHE A 552 6.46 -27.24 -25.82
C PHE A 552 7.01 -25.88 -25.37
N TYR A 553 8.29 -25.58 -25.62
CA TYR A 553 8.86 -24.28 -25.28
C TYR A 553 8.09 -23.11 -25.95
N MET A 554 7.81 -23.22 -27.26
CA MET A 554 7.04 -22.21 -28.00
C MET A 554 5.59 -22.10 -27.49
N MET A 555 4.94 -23.22 -27.20
CA MET A 555 3.57 -23.23 -26.66
C MET A 555 3.49 -22.57 -25.28
N LEU A 556 4.37 -22.96 -24.36
CA LEU A 556 4.40 -22.43 -22.99
C LEU A 556 4.75 -20.93 -22.99
N THR A 557 5.67 -20.51 -23.87
CA THR A 557 5.96 -19.10 -24.13
C THR A 557 4.70 -18.36 -24.62
N GLY A 558 4.04 -18.85 -25.68
CA GLY A 558 2.85 -18.20 -26.25
C GLY A 558 1.65 -18.16 -25.30
N LEU A 559 1.39 -19.24 -24.56
CA LEU A 559 0.36 -19.27 -23.51
C LEU A 559 0.67 -18.26 -22.41
N SER A 560 1.92 -18.14 -21.99
CA SER A 560 2.29 -17.23 -20.90
C SER A 560 2.30 -15.75 -21.32
N VAL A 561 2.52 -15.42 -22.60
CA VAL A 561 2.30 -14.05 -23.11
C VAL A 561 0.83 -13.65 -22.93
N CYS A 562 -0.12 -14.57 -23.18
CA CYS A 562 -1.55 -14.28 -23.09
C CYS A 562 -2.14 -14.40 -21.68
N LEU A 563 -1.70 -15.38 -20.89
CA LEU A 563 -2.32 -15.78 -19.62
C LEU A 563 -1.53 -15.36 -18.38
N GLY A 564 -0.29 -14.87 -18.55
CA GLY A 564 0.67 -14.72 -17.46
C GLY A 564 1.35 -16.04 -17.09
N ASN A 565 2.32 -15.97 -16.18
CA ASN A 565 3.14 -17.12 -15.77
C ASN A 565 2.37 -18.13 -14.90
N ASP A 566 1.57 -17.66 -13.94
CA ASP A 566 0.97 -18.54 -12.92
C ASP A 566 0.06 -19.66 -13.47
N PRO A 567 -0.89 -19.40 -14.40
CA PRO A 567 -1.73 -20.48 -14.96
C PRO A 567 -0.90 -21.49 -15.75
N VAL A 568 0.13 -21.03 -16.46
CA VAL A 568 1.04 -21.90 -17.23
C VAL A 568 1.85 -22.79 -16.29
N ILE A 569 2.31 -22.28 -15.15
CA ILE A 569 3.01 -23.07 -14.13
C ILE A 569 2.08 -24.07 -13.42
N LEU A 570 0.84 -23.68 -13.09
CA LEU A 570 -0.10 -24.60 -12.44
C LEU A 570 -0.43 -25.81 -13.33
N SER A 571 -0.65 -25.58 -14.62
CA SER A 571 -1.13 -26.61 -15.56
C SER A 571 -0.01 -27.32 -16.30
N GLY A 572 0.99 -26.57 -16.77
CA GLY A 572 2.14 -27.06 -17.51
C GLY A 572 2.95 -28.03 -16.68
N THR A 573 3.25 -27.68 -15.43
CA THR A 573 4.03 -28.52 -14.51
C THR A 573 3.32 -29.85 -14.27
N ALA A 574 2.02 -29.82 -13.95
CA ALA A 574 1.24 -31.04 -13.72
C ALA A 574 1.24 -31.95 -14.96
N PHE A 575 0.97 -31.39 -16.15
CA PHE A 575 1.01 -32.14 -17.41
C PHE A 575 2.41 -32.70 -17.71
N LEU A 576 3.47 -31.89 -17.61
CA LEU A 576 4.84 -32.31 -17.95
C LEU A 576 5.38 -33.37 -17.00
N VAL A 577 5.04 -33.31 -15.70
CA VAL A 577 5.36 -34.39 -14.76
C VAL A 577 4.72 -35.71 -15.20
N TYR A 578 3.45 -35.70 -15.61
CA TYR A 578 2.78 -36.92 -16.10
C TYR A 578 3.34 -37.39 -17.43
N TYR A 579 3.52 -36.48 -18.39
CA TYR A 579 4.08 -36.77 -19.70
C TYR A 579 5.46 -37.44 -19.60
N THR A 580 6.36 -36.85 -18.81
CA THR A 580 7.72 -37.37 -18.63
C THR A 580 7.75 -38.68 -17.85
N LYS A 581 6.87 -38.85 -16.84
CA LYS A 581 6.74 -40.11 -16.09
C LYS A 581 6.26 -41.27 -16.96
N VAL A 582 5.24 -41.07 -17.80
CA VAL A 582 4.69 -42.13 -18.67
C VAL A 582 5.72 -42.52 -19.75
N ASN A 583 6.35 -41.54 -20.39
CA ASN A 583 7.36 -41.75 -21.44
C ASN A 583 8.77 -42.09 -20.90
N GLU A 584 8.93 -42.30 -19.59
CA GLU A 584 10.22 -42.59 -18.91
C GLU A 584 11.34 -41.58 -19.22
N LEU A 585 10.97 -40.32 -19.45
CA LEU A 585 11.89 -39.22 -19.72
C LEU A 585 12.42 -38.61 -18.44
N ASN A 586 13.64 -38.08 -18.49
CA ASN A 586 14.16 -37.28 -17.40
C ASN A 586 13.35 -35.95 -17.31
N PRO A 587 12.67 -35.67 -16.18
CA PRO A 587 11.74 -34.55 -16.11
C PRO A 587 12.44 -33.17 -16.06
N ILE A 588 13.74 -33.12 -15.72
CA ILE A 588 14.44 -31.87 -15.42
C ILE A 588 14.44 -30.93 -16.62
N ALA A 589 14.75 -31.40 -17.83
CA ALA A 589 14.84 -30.53 -19.00
C ALA A 589 13.51 -29.83 -19.30
N TRP A 590 12.41 -30.58 -19.26
CA TRP A 590 11.05 -30.11 -19.57
C TRP A 590 10.53 -29.15 -18.51
N LEU A 591 10.70 -29.46 -17.22
CA LEU A 591 10.22 -28.62 -16.14
C LEU A 591 11.04 -27.34 -15.99
N MET A 592 12.37 -27.40 -16.20
CA MET A 592 13.21 -26.19 -16.18
C MET A 592 12.94 -25.30 -17.40
N SER A 593 12.62 -25.88 -18.57
CA SER A 593 12.30 -25.09 -19.77
C SER A 593 10.92 -24.44 -19.70
N GLU A 594 9.92 -25.13 -19.13
CA GLU A 594 8.63 -24.56 -18.76
C GLU A 594 8.79 -23.38 -17.79
N PHE A 595 9.51 -23.59 -16.70
CA PHE A 595 9.72 -22.58 -15.66
C PHE A 595 10.40 -21.32 -16.22
N ALA A 596 11.39 -21.49 -17.11
CA ALA A 596 12.04 -20.38 -17.77
C ALA A 596 11.16 -19.71 -18.83
N ALA A 597 10.44 -20.47 -19.66
CA ALA A 597 9.54 -19.95 -20.69
C ALA A 597 8.42 -19.09 -20.09
N ALA A 598 7.73 -19.60 -19.07
CA ALA A 598 6.59 -18.92 -18.45
C ALA A 598 7.02 -17.59 -17.81
N ASN A 599 8.10 -17.58 -17.02
CA ASN A 599 8.53 -16.35 -16.36
C ASN A 599 9.09 -15.31 -17.35
N THR A 600 9.87 -15.71 -18.38
CA THR A 600 10.37 -14.78 -19.41
C THR A 600 9.21 -14.16 -20.22
N ALA A 601 8.25 -14.97 -20.66
CA ALA A 601 7.11 -14.52 -21.45
C ALA A 601 6.18 -13.55 -20.70
N SER A 602 6.11 -13.65 -19.37
CA SER A 602 5.27 -12.78 -18.55
C SER A 602 5.65 -11.28 -18.58
N MET A 603 6.79 -10.89 -19.19
CA MET A 603 7.18 -9.49 -19.36
C MET A 603 6.48 -8.74 -20.50
N VAL A 604 5.82 -9.44 -21.44
CA VAL A 604 5.25 -8.81 -22.64
C VAL A 604 4.05 -7.93 -22.31
N LEU A 605 3.05 -8.49 -21.63
CA LEU A 605 1.88 -7.74 -21.21
C LEU A 605 2.10 -7.18 -19.80
N PHE A 606 1.68 -5.94 -19.56
CA PHE A 606 1.77 -5.36 -18.22
C PHE A 606 0.90 -6.10 -17.16
N VAL A 607 -0.06 -6.90 -17.61
CA VAL A 607 -0.87 -7.80 -16.77
C VAL A 607 -0.26 -9.19 -16.57
N GLY A 608 0.77 -9.55 -17.33
CA GLY A 608 1.37 -10.89 -17.30
C GLY A 608 2.05 -11.24 -15.98
N ASN A 609 2.47 -10.23 -15.22
CA ASN A 609 3.11 -10.35 -13.91
C ASN A 609 2.75 -9.13 -13.03
N PRO A 610 2.41 -9.28 -11.74
CA PRO A 610 2.22 -8.14 -10.82
C PRO A 610 3.37 -7.13 -10.77
N THR A 611 4.61 -7.55 -11.04
CA THR A 611 5.77 -6.64 -11.10
C THR A 611 5.64 -5.61 -12.21
N ASN A 612 5.07 -5.97 -13.36
CA ASN A 612 4.91 -5.08 -14.49
C ASN A 612 3.94 -3.93 -14.17
N VAL A 613 2.88 -4.22 -13.39
CA VAL A 613 1.93 -3.20 -12.90
C VAL A 613 2.63 -2.21 -11.97
N VAL A 614 3.49 -2.70 -11.05
CA VAL A 614 4.30 -1.84 -10.17
C VAL A 614 5.23 -0.92 -10.99
N VAL A 615 5.83 -1.43 -12.06
CA VAL A 615 6.66 -0.62 -12.97
C VAL A 615 5.81 0.42 -13.71
N CYS A 616 4.66 0.03 -14.27
CA CYS A 616 3.80 0.96 -15.03
C CYS A 616 3.25 2.08 -14.14
N GLU A 617 2.68 1.76 -12.97
CA GLU A 617 2.20 2.76 -12.00
C GLU A 617 3.36 3.64 -11.48
N GLY A 618 4.48 3.01 -11.08
CA GLY A 618 5.61 3.69 -10.44
C GLY A 618 6.37 4.64 -11.36
N PHE A 619 6.62 4.23 -12.61
CA PHE A 619 7.32 5.04 -13.62
C PHE A 619 6.38 5.84 -14.53
N ARG A 620 5.05 5.72 -14.33
CA ARG A 620 4.00 6.33 -15.16
C ARG A 620 4.10 5.94 -16.65
N ILE A 621 4.52 4.70 -16.92
CA ILE A 621 4.58 4.15 -18.28
C ILE A 621 3.19 3.66 -18.68
N ASN A 622 2.66 4.12 -19.81
CA ASN A 622 1.40 3.63 -20.36
C ASN A 622 1.53 2.14 -20.73
N ASN A 623 0.57 1.33 -20.30
CA ASN A 623 0.42 -0.12 -20.59
C ASN A 623 0.73 -0.52 -22.05
N ALA A 624 0.29 0.27 -23.03
CA ALA A 624 0.56 -0.01 -24.44
C ALA A 624 2.03 0.26 -24.80
N ALA A 625 2.60 1.37 -24.31
CA ALA A 625 4.01 1.69 -24.48
C ALA A 625 4.92 0.69 -23.76
N PHE A 626 4.53 0.21 -22.56
CA PHE A 626 5.23 -0.86 -21.85
C PHE A 626 5.41 -2.09 -22.74
N THR A 627 4.34 -2.58 -23.36
CA THR A 627 4.38 -3.75 -24.25
C THR A 627 5.28 -3.51 -25.47
N VAL A 628 5.25 -2.30 -26.04
CA VAL A 628 6.15 -1.91 -27.15
C VAL A 628 7.63 -1.91 -26.72
N TYR A 629 7.94 -1.48 -25.50
CA TYR A 629 9.30 -1.46 -24.95
C TYR A 629 9.78 -2.81 -24.40
N THR A 630 8.91 -3.78 -24.12
CA THR A 630 9.32 -5.10 -23.61
C THR A 630 9.32 -6.19 -24.67
N ILE A 631 8.71 -5.98 -25.85
CA ILE A 631 8.62 -7.03 -26.89
C ILE A 631 9.97 -7.42 -27.50
N LEU A 632 10.88 -6.47 -27.76
CA LEU A 632 12.19 -6.79 -28.32
C LEU A 632 13.12 -7.44 -27.27
N PRO A 633 13.22 -6.95 -26.02
CA PRO A 633 13.89 -7.66 -24.95
C PRO A 633 13.32 -9.07 -24.73
N PHE A 634 11.99 -9.23 -24.72
CA PHE A 634 11.33 -10.53 -24.61
C PHE A 634 11.78 -11.50 -25.71
N LEU A 635 11.70 -11.11 -26.99
CA LEU A 635 12.07 -11.98 -28.11
C LEU A 635 13.53 -12.43 -28.01
N ALA A 636 14.44 -11.48 -27.72
CA ALA A 636 15.86 -11.77 -27.57
C ALA A 636 16.15 -12.68 -26.37
N CYS A 637 15.51 -12.42 -25.21
CA CYS A 637 15.63 -13.25 -24.02
C CYS A 637 15.04 -14.65 -24.22
N SER A 638 13.86 -14.80 -24.83
CA SER A 638 13.26 -16.12 -25.11
C SER A 638 14.10 -16.96 -26.08
N ILE A 639 14.61 -16.37 -27.17
CA ILE A 639 15.49 -17.08 -28.10
C ILE A 639 16.78 -17.53 -27.38
N THR A 640 17.42 -16.64 -26.63
CA THR A 640 18.71 -16.95 -25.99
C THR A 640 18.55 -17.85 -24.76
N CYS A 641 17.42 -17.78 -24.06
CA CYS A 641 16.99 -18.75 -23.05
C CYS A 641 16.87 -20.15 -23.65
N PHE A 642 16.15 -20.30 -24.77
CA PHE A 642 16.02 -21.58 -25.46
C PHE A 642 17.39 -22.13 -25.88
N LEU A 643 18.26 -21.30 -26.48
CA LEU A 643 19.60 -21.71 -26.87
C LEU A 643 20.46 -22.15 -25.66
N ALA A 644 20.40 -21.44 -24.54
CA ALA A 644 21.10 -21.80 -23.31
C ALA A 644 20.58 -23.11 -22.69
N LEU A 645 19.27 -23.34 -22.72
CA LEU A 645 18.64 -24.58 -22.25
C LEU A 645 18.97 -25.76 -23.18
N ALA A 646 18.90 -25.56 -24.50
CA ALA A 646 19.29 -26.53 -25.51
C ALA A 646 20.76 -26.95 -25.36
N ALA A 647 21.67 -25.98 -25.20
CA ALA A 647 23.09 -26.25 -24.96
C ALA A 647 23.34 -27.05 -23.67
N GLN A 648 22.58 -26.77 -22.59
CA GLN A 648 22.70 -27.49 -21.33
C GLN A 648 22.15 -28.92 -21.38
N PHE A 649 20.97 -29.11 -21.98
CA PHE A 649 20.27 -30.39 -22.05
C PHE A 649 20.61 -31.21 -23.30
N HIS A 650 21.66 -30.85 -24.04
CA HIS A 650 22.05 -31.51 -25.30
C HIS A 650 22.32 -33.02 -25.19
N LYS A 651 22.62 -33.51 -23.98
CA LYS A 651 22.92 -34.92 -23.72
C LYS A 651 21.63 -35.76 -23.81
N SER A 652 21.70 -36.90 -24.49
CA SER A 652 20.56 -37.81 -24.71
C SER A 652 19.89 -38.35 -23.45
N LYS A 653 20.52 -38.20 -22.26
CA LYS A 653 19.92 -38.49 -20.94
C LYS A 653 18.76 -37.52 -20.60
N TYR A 654 18.79 -36.31 -21.13
CA TYR A 654 17.81 -35.25 -20.88
C TYR A 654 16.87 -35.07 -22.07
N LEU A 655 17.42 -35.03 -23.28
CA LEU A 655 16.68 -34.92 -24.54
C LEU A 655 17.07 -36.08 -25.48
N PRO A 656 16.39 -37.24 -25.41
CA PRO A 656 16.58 -38.30 -26.38
C PRO A 656 16.18 -37.83 -27.78
N LYS A 657 16.88 -38.32 -28.81
CA LYS A 657 16.58 -37.97 -30.20
C LYS A 657 15.22 -38.53 -30.64
N ASP A 658 14.97 -39.78 -30.26
CA ASP A 658 13.80 -40.56 -30.63
C ASP A 658 13.00 -40.95 -29.38
N LEU A 659 11.68 -40.89 -29.48
CA LEU A 659 10.70 -41.17 -28.44
C LEU A 659 9.81 -42.34 -28.88
N ASN A 660 9.55 -43.27 -27.96
CA ASN A 660 8.64 -44.39 -28.19
C ASN A 660 7.18 -43.93 -28.04
N VAL A 661 6.67 -43.27 -29.07
CA VAL A 661 5.30 -42.75 -29.17
C VAL A 661 4.43 -43.72 -29.97
N ALA A 662 3.34 -44.21 -29.38
CA ALA A 662 2.36 -45.08 -30.02
C ALA A 662 1.06 -44.32 -30.33
N GLY A 663 0.84 -43.98 -31.60
CA GLY A 663 -0.35 -43.27 -32.08
C GLY A 663 -0.39 -41.77 -31.73
N ASP A 664 -1.57 -41.16 -31.89
CA ASP A 664 -1.87 -39.77 -31.51
C ASP A 664 -2.73 -39.74 -30.23
N LEU A 665 -2.53 -38.74 -29.36
CA LEU A 665 -3.40 -38.49 -28.21
C LEU A 665 -4.74 -37.87 -28.63
N ASP A 666 -5.86 -38.30 -28.05
CA ASP A 666 -7.15 -37.64 -28.29
C ASP A 666 -7.24 -36.31 -27.54
N VAL A 667 -7.03 -35.21 -28.26
CA VAL A 667 -7.15 -33.82 -27.77
C VAL A 667 -8.54 -33.53 -27.17
N ARG A 668 -9.61 -34.20 -27.63
CA ARG A 668 -10.97 -33.95 -27.12
C ARG A 668 -11.23 -34.62 -25.77
N SER A 669 -10.55 -35.73 -25.47
CA SER A 669 -10.73 -36.47 -24.22
C SER A 669 -10.42 -35.64 -22.96
N VAL A 670 -9.46 -34.71 -23.05
CA VAL A 670 -9.02 -33.85 -21.94
C VAL A 670 -9.77 -32.51 -21.85
N LEU A 671 -10.60 -32.16 -22.84
CA LEU A 671 -11.42 -30.95 -22.85
C LEU A 671 -12.77 -31.21 -22.14
N LEU A 672 -12.75 -31.19 -20.81
CA LEU A 672 -13.89 -31.52 -19.95
C LEU A 672 -15.12 -30.62 -20.14
N ASP A 673 -14.91 -29.33 -20.46
CA ASP A 673 -15.98 -28.35 -20.61
C ASP A 673 -15.76 -27.43 -21.82
N PRO A 674 -16.12 -27.89 -23.04
CA PRO A 674 -15.93 -27.10 -24.26
C PRO A 674 -16.68 -25.76 -24.27
N ILE A 675 -17.81 -25.66 -23.56
CA ILE A 675 -18.63 -24.45 -23.50
C ILE A 675 -18.01 -23.46 -22.51
N GLY A 676 -17.65 -23.93 -21.31
CA GLY A 676 -16.88 -23.15 -20.34
C GLY A 676 -15.53 -22.67 -20.91
N ALA A 677 -14.86 -23.49 -21.72
CA ALA A 677 -13.62 -23.13 -22.40
C ALA A 677 -13.82 -21.97 -23.38
N TRP A 678 -14.87 -22.03 -24.20
CA TRP A 678 -15.22 -20.96 -25.15
C TRP A 678 -15.60 -19.66 -24.43
N VAL A 679 -16.51 -19.73 -23.44
CA VAL A 679 -16.96 -18.55 -22.69
C VAL A 679 -15.82 -17.93 -21.88
N GLY A 680 -14.99 -18.76 -21.23
CA GLY A 680 -13.81 -18.32 -20.48
C GLY A 680 -12.76 -17.67 -21.39
N SER A 681 -12.47 -18.26 -22.54
CA SER A 681 -11.53 -17.70 -23.53
C SER A 681 -12.03 -16.36 -24.09
N LEU A 682 -13.32 -16.27 -24.41
CA LEU A 682 -13.94 -15.04 -24.92
C LEU A 682 -13.93 -13.93 -23.86
N LEU A 683 -14.32 -14.22 -22.63
CA LEU A 683 -14.32 -13.23 -21.53
C LEU A 683 -12.90 -12.76 -21.18
N LEU A 684 -11.94 -13.67 -21.08
CA LEU A 684 -10.55 -13.30 -20.79
C LEU A 684 -9.92 -12.51 -21.94
N GLY A 685 -10.09 -12.97 -23.19
CA GLY A 685 -9.59 -12.25 -24.38
C GLY A 685 -10.21 -10.87 -24.53
N THR A 686 -11.53 -10.74 -24.33
CA THR A 686 -12.21 -9.43 -24.35
C THR A 686 -11.72 -8.54 -23.22
N CYS A 687 -11.55 -9.07 -22.01
CA CYS A 687 -11.00 -8.33 -20.89
C CYS A 687 -9.62 -7.76 -21.20
N LEU A 688 -8.71 -8.57 -21.76
CA LEU A 688 -7.36 -8.15 -22.13
C LEU A 688 -7.37 -7.06 -23.21
N VAL A 689 -8.20 -7.21 -24.25
CA VAL A 689 -8.34 -6.19 -25.31
C VAL A 689 -8.92 -4.89 -24.76
N VAL A 690 -9.99 -4.95 -23.96
CA VAL A 690 -10.61 -3.75 -23.35
C VAL A 690 -9.62 -3.07 -22.40
N ILE A 691 -8.82 -3.83 -21.64
CA ILE A 691 -7.74 -3.29 -20.80
C ILE A 691 -6.73 -2.48 -21.62
N ILE A 692 -6.30 -2.99 -22.78
CA ILE A 692 -5.33 -2.31 -23.67
C ILE A 692 -5.95 -1.07 -24.31
N VAL A 693 -7.22 -1.12 -24.73
CA VAL A 693 -7.90 0.03 -25.36
C VAL A 693 -8.24 1.11 -24.34
N VAL A 694 -8.71 0.73 -23.14
CA VAL A 694 -9.11 1.68 -22.09
C VAL A 694 -7.91 2.31 -21.39
N SER A 695 -6.71 1.71 -21.44
CA SER A 695 -5.51 2.31 -20.84
C SER A 695 -5.11 3.65 -21.44
N PHE A 696 -5.52 3.94 -22.68
CA PHE A 696 -5.34 5.26 -23.31
C PHE A 696 -6.16 6.38 -22.64
N PHE A 697 -7.15 6.05 -21.81
CA PHE A 697 -8.05 6.99 -21.12
C PHE A 697 -7.76 7.13 -19.61
N HIS A 698 -6.58 6.68 -19.15
CA HIS A 698 -6.11 6.80 -17.75
C HIS A 698 -7.04 6.20 -16.67
N VAL A 699 -7.86 5.21 -17.02
CA VAL A 699 -8.71 4.48 -16.04
C VAL A 699 -7.88 3.42 -15.30
N ASP A 700 -8.01 3.33 -13.96
CA ASP A 700 -7.37 2.25 -13.19
C ASP A 700 -7.83 0.87 -13.72
N VAL A 701 -6.88 0.05 -14.19
CA VAL A 701 -7.14 -1.20 -14.93
C VAL A 701 -8.03 -2.20 -14.18
N TRP A 702 -7.92 -2.24 -12.84
CA TRP A 702 -8.74 -3.13 -12.01
C TRP A 702 -10.24 -2.85 -12.12
N LYS A 703 -10.64 -1.60 -12.44
CA LYS A 703 -12.04 -1.22 -12.70
C LYS A 703 -12.61 -1.90 -13.94
N ILE A 704 -11.75 -2.39 -14.83
CA ILE A 704 -12.11 -3.19 -16.00
C ILE A 704 -12.04 -4.68 -15.67
N SER A 705 -10.93 -5.16 -15.11
CA SER A 705 -10.75 -6.60 -14.86
C SER A 705 -11.75 -7.19 -13.85
N LEU A 706 -12.11 -6.42 -12.80
CA LEU A 706 -12.99 -6.90 -11.75
C LEU A 706 -14.41 -7.19 -12.27
N PRO A 707 -15.09 -6.31 -13.03
CA PRO A 707 -16.34 -6.65 -13.71
C PRO A 707 -16.29 -7.91 -14.56
N PHE A 708 -15.23 -8.13 -15.36
CA PHE A 708 -15.09 -9.35 -16.16
C PHE A 708 -14.93 -10.60 -15.27
N ALA A 709 -14.14 -10.52 -14.19
CA ALA A 709 -14.00 -11.62 -13.24
C ALA A 709 -15.31 -11.91 -12.47
N VAL A 710 -16.08 -10.88 -12.09
CA VAL A 710 -17.41 -11.04 -11.48
C VAL A 710 -18.40 -11.66 -12.47
N ALA A 711 -18.40 -11.24 -13.74
CA ALA A 711 -19.22 -11.84 -14.78
C ALA A 711 -18.87 -13.32 -15.00
N LYS A 712 -17.57 -13.66 -15.05
CA LYS A 712 -17.09 -15.05 -15.12
C LYS A 712 -17.49 -15.87 -13.88
N PHE A 713 -17.39 -15.29 -12.68
CA PHE A 713 -17.81 -15.93 -11.43
C PHE A 713 -19.32 -16.22 -11.39
N ILE A 714 -20.15 -15.28 -11.84
CA ILE A 714 -21.60 -15.48 -11.98
C ILE A 714 -21.90 -16.57 -13.02
N TYR A 715 -21.20 -16.56 -14.16
CA TYR A 715 -21.30 -17.61 -15.16
C TYR A 715 -20.93 -18.98 -14.58
N ASP A 716 -19.82 -19.10 -13.87
CA ASP A 716 -19.35 -20.39 -13.31
C ASP A 716 -20.35 -20.96 -12.30
N ILE A 717 -20.90 -20.13 -11.39
CA ILE A 717 -21.98 -20.54 -10.48
C ILE A 717 -23.22 -20.99 -11.26
N GLY A 718 -23.65 -20.21 -12.25
CA GLY A 718 -24.83 -20.52 -13.04
C GLY A 718 -24.67 -21.78 -13.89
N TRP A 719 -23.48 -22.01 -14.44
CA TRP A 719 -23.14 -23.15 -15.27
C TRP A 719 -22.98 -24.44 -14.45
N ASP A 720 -22.29 -24.37 -13.31
CA ASP A 720 -22.24 -25.47 -12.34
C ASP A 720 -23.64 -25.85 -11.85
N HIS A 721 -24.45 -24.86 -11.46
CA HIS A 721 -25.83 -25.09 -11.02
C HIS A 721 -26.69 -25.70 -12.14
N TYR A 722 -26.60 -25.18 -13.37
CA TYR A 722 -27.33 -25.71 -14.53
C TYR A 722 -26.96 -27.18 -14.80
N ARG A 723 -25.67 -27.50 -14.83
CA ARG A 723 -25.17 -28.87 -15.04
C ARG A 723 -25.64 -29.83 -13.96
N PHE A 724 -25.61 -29.40 -12.69
CA PHE A 724 -26.09 -30.18 -11.56
C PHE A 724 -27.59 -30.47 -11.64
N VAL A 725 -28.42 -29.45 -11.90
CA VAL A 725 -29.89 -29.60 -11.98
C VAL A 725 -30.31 -30.47 -13.18
N HIS A 726 -29.65 -30.33 -14.32
CA HIS A 726 -30.00 -31.06 -15.55
C HIS A 726 -29.28 -32.42 -15.68
N ASN A 727 -28.53 -32.86 -14.67
CA ASN A 727 -27.71 -34.08 -14.68
C ASN A 727 -26.79 -34.19 -15.91
N VAL A 728 -26.30 -33.06 -16.43
CA VAL A 728 -25.41 -33.03 -17.60
C VAL A 728 -24.10 -33.68 -17.21
N ALA A 729 -23.78 -34.80 -17.86
CA ALA A 729 -22.58 -35.58 -17.55
C ALA A 729 -21.31 -34.81 -17.92
N THR A 730 -20.69 -34.19 -16.91
CA THR A 730 -19.25 -33.91 -16.92
C THR A 730 -18.49 -35.24 -16.68
N GLY A 731 -17.18 -35.27 -16.92
CA GLY A 731 -16.34 -36.46 -16.71
C GLY A 731 -16.49 -37.14 -15.34
N HIS A 732 -16.91 -36.38 -14.32
CA HIS A 732 -17.28 -36.83 -12.98
C HIS A 732 -18.28 -38.01 -12.95
N ASN A 733 -19.20 -38.13 -13.91
CA ASN A 733 -20.19 -39.21 -13.89
C ASN A 733 -19.62 -40.61 -14.17
N ARG A 734 -18.36 -40.74 -14.63
CA ARG A 734 -17.62 -42.02 -14.69
C ARG A 734 -17.09 -42.46 -13.31
N ALA A 735 -16.84 -41.52 -12.40
CA ALA A 735 -16.12 -41.73 -11.14
C ALA A 735 -17.02 -41.99 -9.92
N LYS A 736 -18.24 -42.50 -10.10
CA LYS A 736 -19.20 -42.77 -9.01
C LYS A 736 -18.83 -43.97 -8.12
N ARG A 737 -17.52 -44.25 -7.93
CA ARG A 737 -17.03 -45.49 -7.32
C ARG A 737 -15.72 -45.39 -6.51
N SER A 738 -15.34 -44.21 -6.03
CA SER A 738 -14.42 -44.05 -4.89
C SER A 738 -14.55 -42.64 -4.29
N ASP A 739 -14.74 -42.56 -2.97
CA ASP A 739 -14.62 -41.30 -2.23
C ASP A 739 -13.13 -40.90 -2.13
N ASP A 740 -12.62 -40.11 -3.07
CA ASP A 740 -11.37 -39.35 -2.96
C ASP A 740 -11.34 -38.18 -3.97
N ASP A 741 -10.46 -37.19 -3.74
CA ASP A 741 -10.55 -35.82 -4.28
C ASP A 741 -10.81 -35.63 -5.79
N LEU A 742 -11.67 -34.65 -6.10
CA LEU A 742 -12.11 -34.26 -7.46
C LEU A 742 -10.96 -33.89 -8.43
N ALA A 743 -9.81 -33.45 -7.90
CA ALA A 743 -8.63 -33.13 -8.69
C ALA A 743 -8.05 -34.36 -9.42
N ASN A 744 -8.28 -35.57 -8.91
CA ASN A 744 -7.75 -36.79 -9.49
C ASN A 744 -8.41 -37.13 -10.84
N VAL A 745 -9.67 -36.74 -11.08
CA VAL A 745 -10.42 -37.15 -12.29
C VAL A 745 -9.76 -36.65 -13.59
N GLN A 746 -9.27 -35.41 -13.62
CA GLN A 746 -8.55 -34.89 -14.80
C GLN A 746 -7.17 -35.55 -14.94
N GLU A 747 -6.52 -35.89 -13.83
CA GLU A 747 -5.22 -36.55 -13.83
C GLU A 747 -5.32 -38.01 -14.28
N ASP A 748 -6.38 -38.72 -13.88
CA ASP A 748 -6.70 -40.08 -14.28
C ASP A 748 -6.99 -40.17 -15.79
N ILE A 749 -7.75 -39.23 -16.37
CA ILE A 749 -7.99 -39.16 -17.83
C ILE A 749 -6.67 -38.92 -18.58
N VAL A 750 -5.85 -37.98 -18.10
CA VAL A 750 -4.53 -37.70 -18.70
C VAL A 750 -3.61 -38.93 -18.60
N LEU A 751 -3.62 -39.64 -17.47
CA LEU A 751 -2.85 -40.86 -17.25
C LEU A 751 -3.34 -42.03 -18.12
N GLU A 752 -4.66 -42.21 -18.28
CA GLU A 752 -5.27 -43.23 -19.15
C GLU A 752 -4.83 -43.01 -20.61
N GLN A 753 -4.97 -41.79 -21.12
CA GLN A 753 -4.58 -41.44 -22.49
C GLN A 753 -3.07 -41.57 -22.75
N LEU A 754 -2.24 -41.01 -21.85
CA LEU A 754 -0.78 -41.14 -21.97
C LEU A 754 -0.33 -42.61 -21.84
N GLY A 755 -0.99 -43.40 -20.99
CA GLY A 755 -0.73 -44.84 -20.84
C GLY A 755 -1.01 -45.61 -22.14
N HIS A 756 -2.15 -45.36 -22.78
CA HIS A 756 -2.46 -45.93 -24.09
C HIS A 756 -1.45 -45.51 -25.18
N HIS A 757 -1.02 -44.25 -25.15
CA HIS A 757 -0.05 -43.66 -26.09
C HIS A 757 1.38 -44.23 -25.99
N ARG A 758 1.64 -45.14 -25.03
CA ARG A 758 2.91 -45.88 -24.91
C ARG A 758 2.82 -47.33 -25.39
N VAL A 759 1.63 -47.93 -25.41
CA VAL A 759 1.47 -49.37 -25.70
C VAL A 759 1.43 -49.60 -27.21
N SER A 760 2.55 -50.06 -27.77
CA SER A 760 2.56 -50.61 -29.14
C SER A 760 1.64 -51.84 -29.20
N PRO A 761 0.72 -51.94 -30.17
CA PRO A 761 -0.18 -53.08 -30.29
C PRO A 761 0.54 -54.26 -30.97
N ASP A 762 1.43 -54.93 -30.24
CA ASP A 762 1.88 -56.26 -30.65
C ASP A 762 2.35 -57.15 -29.50
N ASN A 763 2.00 -58.45 -29.60
CA ASN A 763 2.31 -59.56 -28.70
C ASN A 763 1.83 -59.46 -27.24
N GLY A 764 0.69 -60.10 -26.97
CA GLY A 764 0.10 -60.15 -25.64
C GLY A 764 0.81 -61.10 -24.66
N PHE A 765 0.93 -60.66 -23.41
CA PHE A 765 1.03 -61.55 -22.24
C PHE A 765 0.32 -60.94 -21.01
N VAL A 766 -0.23 -61.83 -20.19
CA VAL A 766 -1.16 -61.64 -19.06
C VAL A 766 -0.84 -60.49 -18.08
N HIS A 767 -1.90 -59.80 -17.63
CA HIS A 767 -1.88 -58.81 -16.53
C HIS A 767 -1.12 -59.29 -15.27
N ARG A 768 -0.29 -58.41 -14.70
CA ARG A 768 0.23 -58.54 -13.34
C ARG A 768 0.14 -57.18 -12.62
N PRO A 769 -0.55 -57.06 -11.47
CA PRO A 769 -0.66 -55.78 -10.77
C PRO A 769 0.63 -55.44 -10.04
N LEU A 770 1.18 -54.24 -10.29
CA LEU A 770 2.33 -53.70 -9.58
C LEU A 770 1.91 -53.14 -8.22
N SER A 771 2.05 -53.97 -7.19
CA SER A 771 1.99 -53.57 -5.79
C SER A 771 3.41 -53.36 -5.25
N GLU A 772 4.02 -52.20 -5.54
CA GLU A 772 5.22 -51.74 -4.84
C GLU A 772 5.10 -50.27 -4.40
N THR A 773 5.37 -50.03 -3.11
CA THR A 773 5.42 -48.70 -2.50
C THR A 773 6.63 -47.90 -3.01
N PRO A 774 6.50 -46.58 -3.23
CA PRO A 774 7.55 -45.80 -3.89
C PRO A 774 8.81 -45.64 -3.03
N ARG A 775 9.96 -46.10 -3.55
CA ARG A 775 11.28 -45.62 -3.09
C ARG A 775 11.49 -44.20 -3.60
N ALA A 776 11.96 -43.31 -2.72
CA ALA A 776 12.34 -41.96 -3.11
C ALA A 776 13.58 -41.98 -4.03
N VAL A 777 13.50 -41.31 -5.18
CA VAL A 777 14.63 -41.16 -6.11
C VAL A 777 15.49 -39.98 -5.64
N THR A 778 16.57 -40.29 -4.93
CA THR A 778 17.68 -39.34 -4.70
C THR A 778 18.64 -39.38 -5.88
N PHE A 779 18.98 -38.21 -6.44
CA PHE A 779 19.96 -38.10 -7.52
C PHE A 779 21.38 -37.89 -6.96
N ASP A 780 22.32 -38.70 -7.44
CA ASP A 780 23.72 -38.73 -7.00
C ASP A 780 24.56 -37.53 -7.49
N GLU A 781 25.62 -37.25 -6.72
CA GLU A 781 26.66 -36.24 -7.00
C GLU A 781 27.81 -36.81 -7.87
N PRO A 782 28.62 -35.98 -8.54
CA PRO A 782 29.71 -36.44 -9.40
C PRO A 782 30.93 -36.92 -8.60
N GLU A 783 31.48 -38.06 -9.00
CA GLU A 783 32.64 -38.71 -8.36
C GLU A 783 33.97 -37.95 -8.60
N ASN A 784 34.79 -37.80 -7.54
CA ASN A 784 36.23 -38.08 -7.60
C ASN A 784 36.98 -38.06 -6.24
N MET A 785 38.07 -38.84 -6.19
CA MET A 785 39.11 -38.98 -5.15
C MET A 785 38.84 -39.82 -3.87
N PRO A 786 39.90 -40.46 -3.28
CA PRO A 786 39.73 -41.79 -2.70
C PRO A 786 40.10 -41.98 -1.20
N SER A 787 39.49 -43.03 -0.63
CA SER A 787 40.00 -43.94 0.42
C SER A 787 40.58 -43.39 1.74
N PHE A 788 39.92 -43.73 2.85
CA PHE A 788 40.59 -44.27 4.05
C PHE A 788 39.65 -45.25 4.83
N MET A 789 40.15 -46.45 5.11
CA MET A 789 39.61 -47.48 6.04
C MET A 789 40.18 -47.25 7.47
N PRO A 790 39.74 -47.89 8.60
CA PRO A 790 39.16 -49.25 8.82
C PRO A 790 37.79 -49.24 9.56
N SER A 791 36.96 -50.29 9.70
CA SER A 791 37.07 -51.77 9.87
C SER A 791 36.99 -52.29 11.32
N SER A 792 36.24 -53.40 11.52
CA SER A 792 35.92 -54.15 12.76
C SER A 792 34.88 -53.51 13.71
N THR A 793 33.99 -54.24 14.41
CA THR A 793 33.99 -55.68 14.79
C THR A 793 32.60 -56.36 14.72
N GLN A 794 32.61 -57.71 14.61
CA GLN A 794 31.47 -58.67 14.53
C GLN A 794 30.69 -58.78 15.87
N THR A 795 29.45 -59.32 15.96
CA THR A 795 29.00 -60.73 15.78
C THR A 795 27.47 -60.83 15.57
N ARG A 796 26.92 -61.64 14.63
CA ARG A 796 26.51 -63.08 14.74
C ARG A 796 25.57 -63.36 15.94
N ASN A 797 24.38 -64.00 15.85
CA ASN A 797 23.78 -64.99 14.92
C ASN A 797 22.20 -64.90 15.00
N ASN A 798 21.29 -65.68 14.39
CA ASN A 798 21.32 -66.96 13.64
C ASN A 798 20.08 -67.17 12.68
N THR A 799 20.17 -68.21 11.85
CA THR A 799 19.18 -69.15 11.22
C THR A 799 17.72 -69.18 11.72
N ARG A 800 16.63 -69.47 10.94
CA ARG A 800 16.43 -70.57 9.95
C ARG A 800 15.05 -70.52 9.21
N SER A 801 14.98 -71.17 8.04
CA SER A 801 13.81 -71.83 7.37
C SER A 801 12.80 -71.03 6.52
N ASN A 802 12.40 -71.67 5.40
CA ASN A 802 11.52 -71.22 4.31
C ASN A 802 10.08 -71.79 4.41
N THR A 803 9.21 -71.35 3.47
CA THR A 803 7.98 -72.01 2.95
C THR A 803 6.78 -72.15 3.93
N THR A 804 5.51 -72.10 3.52
CA THR A 804 4.88 -72.25 2.18
C THR A 804 3.53 -71.48 2.10
N ASN A 805 3.01 -71.25 0.89
CA ASN A 805 1.67 -70.69 0.64
C ASN A 805 0.53 -71.56 1.24
N THR A 806 -0.48 -70.96 1.88
CA THR A 806 -1.89 -71.28 1.56
C THR A 806 -2.87 -70.17 1.97
N THR A 807 -3.88 -69.97 1.13
CA THR A 807 -5.01 -69.05 1.26
C THR A 807 -5.83 -69.26 2.54
N LYS A 808 -6.19 -68.19 3.25
CA LYS A 808 -7.33 -68.17 4.20
C LYS A 808 -7.92 -66.77 4.41
N THR A 809 -9.14 -66.62 3.88
CA THR A 809 -10.28 -65.87 4.40
C THR A 809 -10.03 -64.62 5.26
N LEU A 810 -10.40 -63.46 4.74
CA LEU A 810 -10.60 -62.23 5.52
C LEU A 810 -11.72 -62.43 6.57
N VAL A 811 -11.32 -62.68 7.81
CA VAL A 811 -12.19 -62.54 8.98
C VAL A 811 -12.26 -61.07 9.34
N VAL A 812 -13.47 -60.52 9.46
CA VAL A 812 -13.70 -59.16 9.97
C VAL A 812 -13.31 -59.13 11.45
N ALA A 813 -12.09 -58.67 11.74
CA ALA A 813 -11.59 -58.49 13.08
C ALA A 813 -11.98 -57.11 13.64
N LYS A 814 -13.00 -57.15 14.49
CA LYS A 814 -13.49 -56.09 15.39
C LYS A 814 -12.37 -55.18 15.94
N VAL A 815 -12.48 -53.87 15.71
CA VAL A 815 -11.61 -52.86 16.33
C VAL A 815 -11.95 -52.73 17.81
N GLU A 816 -10.96 -52.85 18.69
CA GLU A 816 -11.11 -52.59 20.12
C GLU A 816 -11.14 -51.08 20.40
N HIS A 817 -12.06 -50.68 21.27
CA HIS A 817 -12.14 -49.31 21.79
C HIS A 817 -11.02 -49.06 22.81
N SER A 818 -10.38 -47.89 22.73
CA SER A 818 -9.78 -47.23 23.89
C SER A 818 -10.26 -45.77 23.96
N ASP A 819 -10.32 -45.23 25.18
CA ASP A 819 -11.27 -44.18 25.54
C ASP A 819 -11.03 -42.80 24.91
N SER A 820 -12.12 -42.15 24.52
CA SER A 820 -12.15 -40.72 24.17
C SER A 820 -13.45 -40.04 24.62
N SER A 821 -13.64 -39.94 25.94
CA SER A 821 -14.76 -39.26 26.60
C SER A 821 -14.65 -37.72 26.56
N VAL A 822 -14.49 -37.11 25.37
CA VAL A 822 -14.44 -35.64 25.21
C VAL A 822 -15.23 -35.15 23.99
N PHE A 823 -16.41 -34.56 24.26
CA PHE A 823 -17.29 -33.78 23.36
C PHE A 823 -17.87 -34.45 22.09
N PRO A 824 -19.01 -35.19 22.21
CA PRO A 824 -19.75 -35.69 21.03
C PRO A 824 -20.28 -34.58 20.09
N LEU A 825 -20.48 -33.35 20.59
CA LEU A 825 -20.96 -32.22 19.79
C LEU A 825 -19.98 -31.85 18.65
N LEU A 826 -18.67 -31.84 18.93
CA LEU A 826 -17.66 -31.49 17.93
C LEU A 826 -17.54 -32.54 16.83
N THR A 827 -17.73 -33.82 17.16
CA THR A 827 -17.75 -34.92 16.19
C THR A 827 -18.98 -34.85 15.29
N GLN A 828 -20.17 -34.57 15.85
CA GLN A 828 -21.37 -34.33 15.04
C GLN A 828 -21.24 -33.10 14.13
N VAL A 829 -20.76 -31.96 14.66
CA VAL A 829 -20.52 -30.75 13.85
C VAL A 829 -19.53 -31.03 12.73
N ARG A 830 -18.46 -31.82 12.97
CA ARG A 830 -17.51 -32.21 11.93
C ARG A 830 -18.15 -33.09 10.85
N LEU A 831 -19.00 -34.05 11.20
CA LEU A 831 -19.73 -34.88 10.24
C LEU A 831 -20.74 -34.08 9.42
N VAL A 832 -21.46 -33.14 10.06
CA VAL A 832 -22.37 -32.22 9.37
C VAL A 832 -21.59 -31.32 8.41
N LEU A 833 -20.48 -30.72 8.83
CA LEU A 833 -19.60 -29.91 7.98
C LEU A 833 -19.09 -30.70 6.77
N LEU A 834 -18.62 -31.94 6.96
CA LEU A 834 -18.19 -32.81 5.86
C LEU A 834 -19.35 -33.15 4.90
N SER A 835 -20.55 -33.44 5.41
CA SER A 835 -21.73 -33.68 4.57
C SER A 835 -22.16 -32.45 3.76
N TYR A 836 -21.97 -31.25 4.31
CA TYR A 836 -22.26 -29.98 3.65
C TYR A 836 -21.18 -29.64 2.62
N GLN A 837 -19.91 -29.90 2.95
CA GLN A 837 -18.76 -29.74 2.06
C GLN A 837 -18.87 -30.65 0.82
N ASN A 838 -19.26 -31.91 0.99
CA ASN A 838 -19.49 -32.85 -0.12
C ASN A 838 -20.68 -32.44 -1.02
N ARG A 839 -21.74 -31.85 -0.43
CA ARG A 839 -22.82 -31.24 -1.23
C ARG A 839 -22.33 -30.03 -2.02
N ILE A 840 -21.53 -29.16 -1.43
CA ILE A 840 -21.01 -27.96 -2.11
C ILE A 840 -20.02 -28.34 -3.22
N SER A 841 -19.09 -29.29 -2.99
CA SER A 841 -18.10 -29.69 -4.00
C SER A 841 -18.74 -30.37 -5.22
N SER A 842 -19.81 -31.17 -5.01
CA SER A 842 -20.58 -31.78 -6.09
C SER A 842 -21.50 -30.79 -6.83
N HIS A 843 -21.92 -29.69 -6.17
CA HIS A 843 -22.81 -28.67 -6.76
C HIS A 843 -22.05 -27.56 -7.49
N PHE A 844 -20.87 -27.18 -6.99
CA PHE A 844 -20.02 -26.10 -7.55
C PHE A 844 -18.56 -26.56 -7.75
N PRO A 845 -18.32 -27.58 -8.61
CA PRO A 845 -16.99 -28.17 -8.81
C PRO A 845 -15.96 -27.16 -9.35
N THR A 846 -16.35 -26.21 -10.19
CA THR A 846 -15.42 -25.21 -10.75
C THR A 846 -14.90 -24.30 -9.65
N LEU A 847 -15.78 -23.77 -8.78
CA LEU A 847 -15.36 -22.94 -7.65
C LEU A 847 -14.53 -23.74 -6.62
N TYR A 848 -14.98 -24.94 -6.26
CA TYR A 848 -14.29 -25.77 -5.27
C TYR A 848 -12.85 -26.12 -5.71
N THR A 849 -12.62 -26.25 -7.01
CA THR A 849 -11.29 -26.51 -7.60
C THR A 849 -10.48 -25.23 -7.79
N ALA A 850 -11.11 -24.11 -8.14
CA ALA A 850 -10.42 -22.85 -8.42
C ALA A 850 -9.96 -22.09 -7.17
N PHE A 851 -10.80 -22.00 -6.13
CA PHE A 851 -10.49 -21.23 -4.93
C PHE A 851 -9.18 -21.67 -4.24
N PRO A 852 -8.91 -22.96 -3.99
CA PRO A 852 -7.65 -23.39 -3.35
C PRO A 852 -6.40 -23.13 -4.20
N ARG A 853 -6.55 -22.93 -5.52
CA ARG A 853 -5.45 -22.62 -6.45
C ARG A 853 -5.16 -21.12 -6.55
N LEU A 854 -6.06 -20.25 -6.07
CA LEU A 854 -5.80 -18.81 -6.02
C LEU A 854 -4.67 -18.49 -5.02
N PRO A 855 -3.79 -17.52 -5.33
CA PRO A 855 -2.60 -17.23 -4.53
C PRO A 855 -2.92 -16.40 -3.27
N PHE A 856 -3.84 -16.87 -2.42
CA PHE A 856 -4.25 -16.16 -1.19
C PHE A 856 -3.09 -15.82 -0.23
N ALA A 857 -2.01 -16.59 -0.27
CA ALA A 857 -0.76 -16.30 0.44
C ALA A 857 -0.08 -14.97 0.01
N LEU A 858 -0.33 -14.52 -1.22
CA LEU A 858 0.25 -13.30 -1.78
C LEU A 858 -0.34 -12.03 -1.17
N ILE A 859 -1.61 -12.01 -0.76
CA ILE A 859 -2.26 -10.82 -0.17
C ILE A 859 -1.52 -10.34 1.10
N PRO A 860 -1.38 -11.14 2.18
CA PRO A 860 -0.66 -10.71 3.38
C PRO A 860 0.82 -10.43 3.11
N PHE A 861 1.44 -11.20 2.21
CA PHE A 861 2.84 -11.00 1.85
C PHE A 861 3.08 -9.65 1.13
N ALA A 862 2.32 -9.36 0.07
CA ALA A 862 2.49 -8.17 -0.75
C ALA A 862 2.23 -6.89 0.06
N PHE A 863 1.11 -6.82 0.80
CA PHE A 863 0.86 -5.69 1.71
C PHE A 863 2.00 -5.54 2.73
N SER A 864 2.52 -6.64 3.27
CA SER A 864 3.65 -6.56 4.20
C SER A 864 4.93 -6.04 3.54
N GLN A 865 5.21 -6.39 2.28
CA GLN A 865 6.36 -5.83 1.55
C GLN A 865 6.21 -4.32 1.32
N PHE A 866 5.02 -3.85 0.91
CA PHE A 866 4.77 -2.41 0.78
C PHE A 866 4.94 -1.67 2.12
N ILE A 867 4.39 -2.19 3.23
CA ILE A 867 4.55 -1.60 4.57
C ILE A 867 6.02 -1.58 5.02
N LEU A 868 6.76 -2.67 4.80
CA LEU A 868 8.17 -2.75 5.19
C LEU A 868 9.05 -1.78 4.36
N ILE A 869 8.79 -1.65 3.06
CA ILE A 869 9.52 -0.74 2.18
C ILE A 869 9.14 0.73 2.48
N GLU A 870 7.87 1.01 2.85
CA GLU A 870 7.48 2.32 3.38
C GLU A 870 8.16 2.60 4.72
N GLY A 871 8.35 1.58 5.57
CA GLY A 871 9.17 1.66 6.78
C GLY A 871 10.63 2.02 6.49
N LEU A 872 11.22 1.49 5.42
CA LEU A 872 12.56 1.88 4.95
C LEU A 872 12.58 3.32 4.41
N ALA A 873 11.54 3.76 3.70
CA ALA A 873 11.41 5.12 3.18
C ALA A 873 11.32 6.14 4.33
N HIS A 874 10.38 5.94 5.25
CA HIS A 874 10.19 6.75 6.46
C HIS A 874 11.46 6.84 7.33
N GLN A 875 12.30 5.81 7.32
CA GLN A 875 13.56 5.76 8.07
C GLN A 875 14.78 6.24 7.25
N GLY A 876 14.57 6.84 6.07
CA GLY A 876 15.60 7.46 5.24
C GLY A 876 16.50 6.50 4.43
N TRP A 877 16.25 5.18 4.47
CA TRP A 877 17.07 4.21 3.74
C TRP A 877 16.93 4.32 2.22
N ILE A 878 15.72 4.62 1.73
CA ILE A 878 15.46 4.81 0.31
C ILE A 878 16.28 5.98 -0.26
N GLU A 879 16.41 7.09 0.48
CA GLU A 879 17.26 8.22 0.07
C GLU A 879 18.75 7.83 -0.01
N ILE A 880 19.24 7.02 0.93
CA ILE A 880 20.63 6.55 0.90
C ILE A 880 20.87 5.69 -0.35
N PHE A 881 19.98 4.74 -0.62
CA PHE A 881 20.06 3.89 -1.81
C PHE A 881 19.93 4.71 -3.10
N ALA A 882 19.09 5.74 -3.12
CA ALA A 882 18.94 6.66 -4.23
C ALA A 882 20.22 7.47 -4.49
N ARG A 883 20.87 7.98 -3.45
CA ARG A 883 22.18 8.65 -3.56
C ARG A 883 23.25 7.71 -4.10
N TRP A 884 23.31 6.46 -3.63
CA TRP A 884 24.23 5.45 -4.16
C TRP A 884 23.96 5.15 -5.64
N LEU A 885 22.69 5.02 -6.04
CA LEU A 885 22.31 4.83 -7.44
C LEU A 885 22.70 6.02 -8.32
N VAL A 886 22.48 7.26 -7.86
CA VAL A 886 22.89 8.48 -8.56
C VAL A 886 24.41 8.54 -8.74
N ILE A 887 25.18 8.22 -7.70
CA ILE A 887 26.65 8.20 -7.75
C ILE A 887 27.14 7.12 -8.73
N ALA A 888 26.59 5.90 -8.66
CA ALA A 888 27.03 4.78 -9.48
C ALA A 888 26.63 4.92 -10.97
N THR A 889 25.51 5.57 -11.27
CA THR A 889 25.01 5.75 -12.65
C THR A 889 25.44 7.07 -13.29
N GLY A 890 25.81 8.08 -12.49
CA GLY A 890 25.94 9.46 -12.97
C GLY A 890 24.67 10.04 -13.60
N ARG A 891 23.50 9.41 -13.36
CA ARG A 891 22.24 9.60 -14.09
C ARG A 891 22.32 9.39 -15.62
N GLN A 892 23.32 8.67 -16.11
CA GLN A 892 23.46 8.34 -17.53
C GLN A 892 22.59 7.13 -17.90
N ILE A 893 22.09 7.10 -19.14
CA ILE A 893 21.16 6.06 -19.64
C ILE A 893 21.77 4.65 -19.48
N TYR A 894 22.90 4.35 -20.13
CA TYR A 894 23.45 2.99 -20.16
C TYR A 894 23.89 2.47 -18.77
N PRO A 895 24.61 3.22 -17.92
CA PRO A 895 24.89 2.80 -16.55
C PRO A 895 23.62 2.54 -15.74
N THR A 896 22.55 3.32 -15.96
CA THR A 896 21.25 3.10 -15.29
C THR A 896 20.62 1.79 -15.71
N ILE A 897 20.59 1.46 -17.01
CA ILE A 897 20.06 0.19 -17.52
C ILE A 897 20.80 -0.99 -16.89
N TRP A 898 22.14 -0.97 -16.91
CA TRP A 898 22.95 -2.06 -16.36
C TRP A 898 22.83 -2.18 -14.83
N ILE A 899 22.90 -1.07 -14.10
CA ILE A 899 22.86 -1.10 -12.63
C ILE A 899 21.46 -1.46 -12.13
N VAL A 900 20.40 -0.81 -12.62
CA VAL A 900 19.02 -1.14 -12.21
C VAL A 900 18.64 -2.55 -12.66
N GLY A 901 19.05 -2.96 -13.87
CA GLY A 901 18.78 -4.29 -14.40
C GLY A 901 19.47 -5.41 -13.60
N VAL A 902 20.78 -5.32 -13.39
CA VAL A 902 21.53 -6.34 -12.64
C VAL A 902 21.12 -6.35 -11.16
N LEU A 903 20.90 -5.19 -10.53
CA LEU A 903 20.35 -5.13 -9.17
C LEU A 903 18.94 -5.73 -9.10
N GLY A 904 18.09 -5.53 -10.12
CA GLY A 904 16.76 -6.14 -10.18
C GLY A 904 16.83 -7.67 -10.15
N VAL A 905 17.67 -8.27 -11.01
CA VAL A 905 17.88 -9.73 -11.05
C VAL A 905 18.41 -10.26 -9.72
N ILE A 906 19.39 -9.59 -9.12
CA ILE A 906 19.97 -10.00 -7.83
C ILE A 906 18.93 -9.88 -6.70
N LEU A 907 18.26 -8.73 -6.61
CA LEU A 907 17.29 -8.43 -5.55
C LEU A 907 16.04 -9.31 -5.62
N CYS A 908 15.66 -9.88 -6.76
CA CYS A 908 14.59 -10.89 -6.80
C CYS A 908 14.85 -12.04 -5.82
N ASN A 909 16.11 -12.44 -5.62
CA ASN A 909 16.50 -13.45 -4.63
C ASN A 909 16.63 -12.89 -3.20
N LEU A 910 16.93 -11.60 -3.05
CA LEU A 910 17.33 -10.97 -1.79
C LEU A 910 16.29 -9.98 -1.22
N SER A 911 15.11 -9.85 -1.84
CA SER A 911 14.00 -8.99 -1.40
C SER A 911 12.71 -9.81 -1.23
N GLY A 912 12.86 -11.07 -0.84
CA GLY A 912 11.78 -12.02 -0.57
C GLY A 912 11.14 -12.62 -1.84
N THR A 913 10.90 -11.80 -2.85
CA THR A 913 10.40 -12.15 -4.21
C THR A 913 10.76 -11.04 -5.22
N ASN A 914 10.55 -11.31 -6.51
CA ASN A 914 10.52 -10.30 -7.59
C ASN A 914 9.58 -9.11 -7.30
N ILE A 915 8.44 -9.32 -6.63
CA ILE A 915 7.51 -8.24 -6.21
C ILE A 915 8.20 -7.28 -5.24
N GLY A 916 8.83 -7.80 -4.18
CA GLY A 916 9.55 -6.98 -3.20
C GLY A 916 10.74 -6.21 -3.81
N ALA A 917 11.49 -6.87 -4.69
CA ALA A 917 12.60 -6.26 -5.43
C ALA A 917 12.14 -5.08 -6.31
N THR A 918 11.03 -5.27 -7.02
CA THR A 918 10.46 -4.25 -7.92
C THR A 918 9.95 -3.05 -7.15
N ILE A 919 9.20 -3.25 -6.06
CA ILE A 919 8.71 -2.14 -5.21
C ILE A 919 9.89 -1.33 -4.65
N LEU A 920 10.93 -2.02 -4.15
CA LEU A 920 12.12 -1.38 -3.59
C LEU A 920 12.86 -0.54 -4.63
N LEU A 921 13.20 -1.12 -5.79
CA LEU A 921 13.92 -0.39 -6.84
C LEU A 921 13.10 0.74 -7.46
N THR A 922 11.78 0.57 -7.62
CA THR A 922 10.88 1.66 -8.04
C THR A 922 10.99 2.84 -7.08
N LYS A 923 10.85 2.63 -5.75
CA LYS A 923 11.00 3.72 -4.76
C LYS A 923 12.40 4.36 -4.80
N VAL A 924 13.46 3.56 -4.93
CA VAL A 924 14.84 4.06 -4.99
C VAL A 924 15.09 4.94 -6.22
N VAL A 925 14.66 4.51 -7.42
CA VAL A 925 14.81 5.31 -8.64
C VAL A 925 13.94 6.57 -8.59
N ARG A 926 12.72 6.48 -8.04
CA ARG A 926 11.84 7.64 -7.85
C ARG A 926 12.45 8.68 -6.91
N SER A 927 13.10 8.27 -5.83
CA SER A 927 13.85 9.16 -4.94
C SER A 927 15.10 9.76 -5.63
N ALA A 928 15.76 9.01 -6.51
CA ALA A 928 16.91 9.49 -7.30
C ALA A 928 16.53 10.59 -8.32
N LEU A 929 15.31 10.54 -8.86
CA LEU A 929 14.72 11.58 -9.71
C LEU A 929 14.46 12.87 -8.94
N VAL A 930 13.79 12.80 -7.77
CA VAL A 930 13.48 13.97 -6.93
C VAL A 930 14.75 14.66 -6.40
N SER A 931 15.84 13.90 -6.23
CA SER A 931 17.13 14.41 -5.75
C SER A 931 17.98 15.11 -6.84
N ALA A 932 17.40 15.48 -7.99
CA ALA A 932 18.12 16.09 -9.11
C ALA A 932 18.10 17.63 -9.06
N PRO A 933 19.26 18.32 -9.10
CA PRO A 933 19.29 19.77 -9.31
C PRO A 933 18.75 20.13 -10.69
N THR A 934 17.96 21.20 -10.77
CA THR A 934 17.18 21.64 -11.95
C THR A 934 18.02 22.10 -13.15
N ASP A 935 19.35 22.14 -13.04
CA ASP A 935 20.24 22.86 -13.96
C ASP A 935 21.40 21.98 -14.50
N THR A 936 21.18 20.66 -14.59
CA THR A 936 22.25 19.68 -14.87
C THR A 936 22.35 19.20 -16.33
N GLY A 937 21.47 19.64 -17.22
CA GLY A 937 21.44 19.20 -18.63
C GLY A 937 21.12 17.71 -18.85
N VAL A 938 20.76 16.97 -17.79
CA VAL A 938 20.45 15.54 -17.82
C VAL A 938 19.00 15.33 -18.27
N ASN A 939 18.78 14.47 -19.27
CA ASN A 939 17.44 14.06 -19.69
C ASN A 939 16.81 13.11 -18.64
N LEU A 940 16.03 13.68 -17.73
CA LEU A 940 15.38 12.94 -16.63
C LEU A 940 14.27 11.99 -17.11
N ASP A 941 13.60 12.26 -18.24
CA ASP A 941 12.66 11.30 -18.83
C ASP A 941 13.40 10.08 -19.34
N ALA A 942 14.51 10.27 -20.06
CA ALA A 942 15.35 9.17 -20.53
C ALA A 942 15.88 8.31 -19.37
N PHE A 943 16.38 8.92 -18.30
CA PHE A 943 16.80 8.20 -17.09
C PHE A 943 15.64 7.40 -16.46
N SER A 944 14.46 8.02 -16.29
CA SER A 944 13.27 7.37 -15.72
C SER A 944 12.80 6.20 -16.56
N ARG A 945 12.70 6.40 -17.89
CA ARG A 945 12.22 5.42 -18.87
C ARG A 945 13.18 4.24 -19.00
N ALA A 946 14.48 4.51 -19.11
CA ALA A 946 15.53 3.50 -19.15
C ALA A 946 15.54 2.64 -17.87
N ALA A 947 15.42 3.26 -16.70
CA ALA A 947 15.32 2.53 -15.42
C ALA A 947 14.06 1.66 -15.33
N GLY A 948 12.90 2.20 -15.74
CA GLY A 948 11.63 1.47 -15.72
C GLY A 948 11.64 0.24 -16.62
N ILE A 949 12.12 0.37 -17.86
CA ILE A 949 12.19 -0.74 -18.82
C ILE A 949 13.24 -1.77 -18.37
N ALA A 950 14.41 -1.33 -17.90
CA ALA A 950 15.42 -2.23 -17.34
C ALA A 950 14.90 -3.02 -16.12
N LEU A 951 14.10 -2.38 -15.25
CA LEU A 951 13.47 -3.05 -14.11
C LEU A 951 12.35 -4.01 -14.53
N ALA A 952 11.59 -3.69 -15.58
CA ALA A 952 10.59 -4.60 -16.16
C ALA A 952 11.26 -5.90 -16.65
N VAL A 953 12.29 -5.77 -17.49
CA VAL A 953 13.07 -6.90 -18.02
C VAL A 953 13.70 -7.70 -16.88
N ALA A 954 14.35 -7.02 -15.93
CA ALA A 954 15.03 -7.66 -14.80
C ALA A 954 14.10 -8.36 -13.80
N SER A 955 12.90 -7.84 -13.53
CA SER A 955 11.97 -8.43 -12.56
C SER A 955 11.29 -9.72 -13.07
N ASN A 956 11.16 -9.87 -14.39
CA ASN A 956 10.65 -11.08 -15.03
C ASN A 956 11.76 -12.12 -15.25
N ILE A 957 12.94 -11.71 -15.69
CA ILE A 957 14.10 -12.62 -15.80
C ILE A 957 14.57 -13.07 -14.41
N GLY A 958 14.56 -12.17 -13.43
CA GLY A 958 14.90 -12.45 -12.03
C GLY A 958 13.94 -13.43 -11.34
N ALA A 959 12.73 -13.63 -11.86
CA ALA A 959 11.81 -14.67 -11.39
C ALA A 959 12.33 -16.10 -11.67
N ILE A 960 13.28 -16.26 -12.61
CA ILE A 960 13.93 -17.52 -13.02
C ILE A 960 15.19 -17.80 -12.17
N SER A 961 15.51 -16.96 -11.19
CA SER A 961 16.85 -16.92 -10.60
C SER A 961 17.17 -18.08 -9.62
N PHE A 962 18.17 -17.89 -8.76
CA PHE A 962 18.82 -18.95 -7.99
C PHE A 962 17.97 -19.56 -6.86
N THR A 963 16.94 -18.85 -6.40
CA THR A 963 16.10 -19.25 -5.27
C THR A 963 14.67 -19.54 -5.70
N PHE A 964 14.02 -20.55 -5.10
CA PHE A 964 12.60 -20.81 -5.37
C PHE A 964 11.70 -19.66 -4.93
N SER A 965 12.13 -18.89 -3.93
CA SER A 965 11.48 -17.67 -3.45
C SER A 965 11.63 -16.48 -4.41
N ALA A 966 12.48 -16.55 -5.45
CA ALA A 966 12.65 -15.43 -6.37
C ALA A 966 11.36 -15.02 -7.09
N SER A 967 10.38 -15.91 -7.17
CA SER A 967 9.01 -15.63 -7.62
C SER A 967 7.99 -16.48 -6.87
N LEU A 968 6.73 -16.02 -6.80
CA LEU A 968 5.66 -16.85 -6.26
C LEU A 968 5.41 -18.10 -7.13
N ALA A 969 5.53 -17.96 -8.45
CA ALA A 969 5.55 -19.07 -9.40
C ALA A 969 6.58 -20.16 -9.02
N GLY A 970 7.80 -19.78 -8.61
CA GLY A 970 8.83 -20.73 -8.16
C GLY A 970 8.45 -21.50 -6.88
N LEU A 971 7.70 -20.89 -5.98
CA LEU A 971 7.17 -21.55 -4.79
C LEU A 971 6.01 -22.51 -5.11
N LEU A 972 5.10 -22.10 -6.00
CA LEU A 972 4.00 -22.94 -6.51
C LEU A 972 4.55 -24.17 -7.25
N TRP A 973 5.47 -23.95 -8.19
CA TRP A 973 6.15 -25.00 -8.96
C TRP A 973 6.79 -26.03 -8.03
N LYS A 974 7.60 -25.60 -7.06
CA LYS A 974 8.20 -26.48 -6.06
C LYS A 974 7.16 -27.27 -5.25
N GLN A 975 6.04 -26.64 -4.89
CA GLN A 975 4.97 -27.31 -4.15
C GLN A 975 4.31 -28.42 -4.98
N ILE A 976 4.00 -28.16 -6.25
CA ILE A 976 3.43 -29.14 -7.18
C ILE A 976 4.40 -30.31 -7.38
N LEU A 977 5.68 -30.04 -7.65
CA LEU A 977 6.67 -31.11 -7.83
C LEU A 977 6.79 -32.01 -6.59
N ASN A 978 6.85 -31.42 -5.39
CA ASN A 978 6.86 -32.19 -4.14
C ASN A 978 5.60 -33.05 -3.97
N GLN A 979 4.42 -32.52 -4.34
CA GLN A 979 3.16 -33.28 -4.32
C GLN A 979 3.15 -34.44 -5.30
N LYS A 980 3.82 -34.30 -6.46
CA LYS A 980 3.99 -35.39 -7.45
C LYS A 980 5.23 -36.27 -7.21
N GLY A 981 5.93 -36.10 -6.09
CA GLY A 981 7.08 -36.92 -5.68
C GLY A 981 8.41 -36.59 -6.36
N ILE A 982 8.51 -35.44 -7.06
CA ILE A 982 9.75 -34.95 -7.67
C ILE A 982 10.38 -33.90 -6.74
N PHE A 983 11.54 -34.23 -6.17
CA PHE A 983 12.23 -33.36 -5.21
C PHE A 983 13.49 -32.73 -5.83
N ILE A 984 13.40 -31.45 -6.20
CA ILE A 984 14.53 -30.68 -6.73
C ILE A 984 15.19 -29.86 -5.61
N LYS A 985 16.49 -30.11 -5.37
CA LYS A 985 17.30 -29.36 -4.40
C LYS A 985 17.51 -27.92 -4.90
N GLN A 986 17.65 -26.98 -3.96
CA GLN A 986 17.89 -25.55 -4.29
C GLN A 986 19.17 -25.35 -5.11
N THR A 987 20.22 -26.12 -4.82
CA THR A 987 21.49 -26.12 -5.57
C THR A 987 21.32 -26.58 -7.02
N THR A 988 20.57 -27.65 -7.24
CA THR A 988 20.25 -28.17 -8.59
C THR A 988 19.45 -27.16 -9.40
N PHE A 989 18.45 -26.52 -8.79
CA PHE A 989 17.66 -25.47 -9.43
C PHE A 989 18.52 -24.25 -9.81
N ALA A 990 19.33 -23.75 -8.87
CA ALA A 990 20.25 -22.65 -9.11
C ALA A 990 21.26 -22.93 -10.24
N TRP A 991 21.76 -24.17 -10.31
CA TRP A 991 22.71 -24.61 -11.33
C TRP A 991 22.12 -24.55 -12.75
N TRP A 992 20.95 -25.14 -12.97
CA TRP A 992 20.29 -25.14 -14.30
C TRP A 992 19.78 -23.76 -14.72
N ASN A 993 19.48 -22.88 -13.76
CA ASN A 993 19.09 -21.49 -14.05
C ASN A 993 20.27 -20.54 -14.26
N LEU A 994 21.50 -20.88 -13.86
CA LEU A 994 22.66 -20.00 -13.96
C LEU A 994 22.95 -19.54 -15.39
N ALA A 995 23.05 -20.46 -16.35
CA ALA A 995 23.40 -20.13 -17.72
C ALA A 995 22.28 -19.37 -18.47
N PRO A 996 20.99 -19.78 -18.40
CA PRO A 996 19.90 -19.02 -19.01
C PRO A 996 19.79 -17.62 -18.38
N LEU A 997 19.88 -17.50 -17.06
CA LEU A 997 19.81 -16.22 -16.35
C LEU A 997 20.92 -15.26 -16.79
N ALA A 998 22.18 -15.73 -16.85
CA ALA A 998 23.31 -14.90 -17.24
C ALA A 998 23.18 -14.38 -18.68
N VAL A 999 22.84 -15.26 -19.63
CA VAL A 999 22.68 -14.89 -21.04
C VAL A 999 21.46 -13.97 -21.24
N MET A 1000 20.30 -14.31 -20.66
CA MET A 1000 19.10 -13.46 -20.75
C MET A 1000 19.34 -12.07 -20.15
N THR A 1001 20.05 -11.98 -19.01
CA THR A 1001 20.36 -10.67 -18.39
C THR A 1001 21.25 -9.84 -19.29
N GLY A 1002 22.33 -10.42 -19.82
CA GLY A 1002 23.25 -9.70 -20.71
C GLY A 1002 22.58 -9.25 -22.01
N VAL A 1003 21.81 -10.14 -22.65
CA VAL A 1003 21.14 -9.86 -23.93
C VAL A 1003 19.95 -8.91 -23.75
N GLY A 1004 19.10 -9.13 -22.75
CA GLY A 1004 17.94 -8.28 -22.48
C GLY A 1004 18.35 -6.84 -22.19
N LEU A 1005 19.34 -6.62 -21.32
CA LEU A 1005 19.84 -5.28 -21.01
C LEU A 1005 20.58 -4.65 -22.20
N ALA A 1006 21.25 -5.44 -23.05
CA ALA A 1006 21.84 -4.93 -24.29
C ALA A 1006 20.77 -4.48 -25.30
N VAL A 1007 19.64 -5.19 -25.42
CA VAL A 1007 18.50 -4.74 -26.25
C VAL A 1007 17.90 -3.45 -25.69
N VAL A 1008 17.67 -3.36 -24.38
CA VAL A 1008 17.19 -2.10 -23.77
C VAL A 1008 18.18 -0.94 -24.01
N CYS A 1009 19.50 -1.20 -23.99
CA CYS A 1009 20.49 -0.19 -24.38
C CYS A 1009 20.31 0.26 -25.84
N ALA A 1010 20.10 -0.68 -26.77
CA ALA A 1010 19.87 -0.37 -28.18
C ALA A 1010 18.56 0.38 -28.42
N GLU A 1011 17.48 0.02 -27.72
CA GLU A 1011 16.20 0.73 -27.78
C GLU A 1011 16.32 2.16 -27.25
N MET A 1012 16.98 2.37 -26.10
CA MET A 1012 17.17 3.72 -25.57
C MET A 1012 18.07 4.58 -26.45
N ALA A 1013 19.05 3.99 -27.16
CA ALA A 1013 19.92 4.68 -28.11
C ALA A 1013 19.23 5.07 -29.44
N VAL A 1014 18.04 4.54 -29.71
CA VAL A 1014 17.20 4.92 -30.86
C VAL A 1014 16.15 5.96 -30.46
N LEU A 1015 15.76 5.99 -29.18
CA LEU A 1015 14.75 6.90 -28.63
C LEU A 1015 15.32 8.24 -28.12
N PHE A 1016 16.62 8.30 -27.81
CA PHE A 1016 17.31 9.46 -27.21
C PHE A 1016 18.72 9.64 -27.81
#